data_AF-A0A086P5F2-F1
#
_entry.id   AF-A0A086P5F2-F1
#
_cell.length_a   1.000
_cell.length_b   1.000
_cell.length_c   1.000
_cell.angle_alpha   90.00
_cell.angle_beta   90.00
_cell.angle_gamma   90.00
#
_symmetry.space_group_name_H-M   'P 1'
#
loop_
_entity.id
_entity.type
_entity.pdbx_description
1 polymer ?
#
loop_
_entity_poly.entity_id
_entity_poly.type
_entity_poly.pdbx_seq_one_letter_code
_entity_poly.pdbx_strand_id
1 'polypeptide(L)'
;MSGDEEDFEPRLGKMRSTRGKKARKYLGRLLAAGVAAAGAARAGRKGFDGSRISRGSAAGRLLASRGSSDRFAARRVVVKTRLVRLGGKGLDAARAHLKYIQRDGVTRDGAPGQLYGPQNDAVDGKDFLGSAVGDRHQFRFIVSAEEGDLYADLKPFVRRLMAQMEEDLGTRLDWVAVDHFNTGHPHSHIMLRGRDDRGKDLIIARDYIAHGLRTRASEIATLDLGPKTRLEVETRMRRDVDAARLTDIDRDLLREAERQPLVMAIDRDPVSQSIRAGRLQKLGTMGLADEIAPGQWRLAKDLRETLTGLGERGDIIRMMQRELTARSRTAAPGDRVVHDGRSPLTEPLVGRFVARALDDELADRHYLIVDGIDGASHYVAIGKGDAVETLPEGAIVRIVPAVGATGEADRTIVAVAAANDGRYDAAAHRRFDSRASPAFIEAHIRRLEAMRRQGLTDRTADGSWTIAADHAERARAHATASARERPVTVELLSPVPVERLARAEARTWLDREAASGGTLPVRDKGFGREVRTAIALRQQWLIDEELADAAGEGISYRRGALAVLQRRELLRLARSLSAELGKAFVETSEGERVEGRLARRIDAAGGRYALVEKAKQFTLVPWKPVLDRHVGKDVGGVVRESGISWTIGRGRGGPTIS
;
A
#
# COMPACT_ATOMS: atom_id res chain seq x y z
N MET A 1 -55.17 33.58 37.74
CA MET A 1 -55.97 32.45 38.23
C MET A 1 -55.71 31.24 37.35
N SER A 2 -55.64 30.07 38.00
CA SER A 2 -55.45 28.68 37.53
C SER A 2 -54.08 28.26 36.99
N GLY A 3 -53.41 27.39 37.75
CA GLY A 3 -52.26 26.60 37.36
C GLY A 3 -51.56 26.06 38.61
N ASP A 4 -52.11 25.00 39.20
CA ASP A 4 -51.60 24.34 40.41
C ASP A 4 -50.12 23.95 40.29
N GLU A 5 -49.32 24.41 41.26
CA GLU A 5 -47.96 23.93 41.53
C GLU A 5 -48.06 22.58 42.28
N GLU A 6 -47.88 21.46 41.57
CA GLU A 6 -47.66 20.18 42.23
C GLU A 6 -46.17 20.06 42.64
N ASP A 7 -45.91 20.32 43.91
CA ASP A 7 -44.64 20.06 44.60
C ASP A 7 -44.22 18.58 44.47
N PHE A 8 -43.04 18.36 43.89
CA PHE A 8 -42.43 17.03 43.79
C PHE A 8 -41.50 16.78 44.99
N GLU A 9 -41.94 15.96 45.93
CA GLU A 9 -41.14 15.53 47.09
C GLU A 9 -40.53 14.12 46.87
N PRO A 10 -39.20 13.98 46.67
CA PRO A 10 -38.58 12.67 46.49
C PRO A 10 -38.39 11.94 47.82
N ARG A 11 -39.07 10.80 47.98
CA ARG A 11 -38.83 9.88 49.12
C ARG A 11 -37.61 8.99 48.86
N LEU A 12 -36.56 9.15 49.67
CA LEU A 12 -35.41 8.24 49.69
C LEU A 12 -35.78 6.91 50.38
N GLY A 13 -35.59 5.80 49.68
CA GLY A 13 -35.86 4.45 50.19
C GLY A 13 -34.86 4.01 51.28
N LYS A 14 -35.36 3.27 52.28
CA LYS A 14 -34.57 2.74 53.41
C LYS A 14 -33.44 1.79 52.97
N MET A 15 -32.26 1.98 53.55
CA MET A 15 -31.12 1.07 53.44
C MET A 15 -31.41 -0.27 54.12
N ARG A 16 -31.09 -1.36 53.38
CA ARG A 16 -31.10 -2.79 53.75
C ARG A 16 -32.45 -3.53 53.66
N SER A 17 -32.68 -4.17 52.50
CA SER A 17 -33.40 -5.45 52.45
C SER A 17 -32.78 -6.38 51.40
N THR A 18 -32.80 -7.66 51.71
CA THR A 18 -32.09 -8.78 51.08
C THR A 18 -32.88 -9.38 49.90
N ARG A 19 -32.13 -9.78 48.86
CA ARG A 19 -32.46 -10.66 47.70
C ARG A 19 -33.95 -10.87 47.35
N GLY A 20 -34.37 -10.27 46.23
CA GLY A 20 -35.53 -10.66 45.41
C GLY A 20 -35.19 -10.64 43.90
N LYS A 21 -35.80 -11.55 43.11
CA LYS A 21 -35.46 -11.85 41.71
C LYS A 21 -35.44 -10.59 40.80
N LYS A 22 -34.35 -10.40 40.04
CA LYS A 22 -34.18 -9.30 39.06
C LYS A 22 -35.31 -9.30 38.02
N ALA A 23 -36.22 -8.33 38.11
CA ALA A 23 -37.14 -7.99 37.03
C ALA A 23 -36.35 -7.52 35.80
N ARG A 24 -36.73 -8.00 34.61
CA ARG A 24 -36.15 -7.56 33.32
C ARG A 24 -36.34 -6.05 33.16
N LYS A 25 -35.25 -5.32 32.92
CA LYS A 25 -35.27 -3.86 32.70
C LYS A 25 -36.19 -3.48 31.53
N TYR A 26 -36.97 -2.42 31.72
CA TYR A 26 -37.90 -1.79 30.76
C TYR A 26 -37.33 -1.62 29.33
N LEU A 27 -36.02 -1.38 29.23
CA LEU A 27 -35.27 -1.30 27.96
C LEU A 27 -35.37 -2.58 27.11
N GLY A 28 -35.45 -3.77 27.73
CA GLY A 28 -35.61 -5.04 27.03
C GLY A 28 -37.01 -5.23 26.42
N ARG A 29 -38.04 -4.58 26.98
CA ARG A 29 -39.40 -4.57 26.44
C ARG A 29 -39.51 -3.63 25.23
N LEU A 30 -38.82 -2.48 25.26
CA LEU A 30 -38.74 -1.55 24.12
C LEU A 30 -37.93 -2.12 22.95
N LEU A 31 -36.85 -2.85 23.22
CA LEU A 31 -36.09 -3.57 22.18
C LEU A 31 -36.91 -4.70 21.53
N ALA A 32 -37.70 -5.44 22.32
CA ALA A 32 -38.61 -6.45 21.79
C ALA A 32 -39.76 -5.84 20.96
N ALA A 33 -40.27 -4.67 21.36
CA ALA A 33 -41.30 -3.94 20.62
C ALA A 33 -40.77 -3.33 19.30
N GLY A 34 -39.53 -2.84 19.27
CA GLY A 34 -38.89 -2.35 18.04
C GLY A 34 -38.63 -3.45 17.00
N VAL A 35 -38.37 -4.68 17.46
CA VAL A 35 -38.24 -5.86 16.58
C VAL A 35 -39.59 -6.28 15.98
N ALA A 36 -40.70 -6.10 16.72
CA ALA A 36 -42.05 -6.40 16.24
C ALA A 36 -42.58 -5.34 15.24
N ALA A 37 -42.23 -4.06 15.41
CA ALA A 37 -42.72 -2.98 14.56
C ALA A 37 -42.03 -2.89 13.17
N ALA A 38 -40.87 -3.53 12.97
CA ALA A 38 -40.14 -3.51 11.70
C ALA A 38 -40.53 -4.65 10.73
N GLY A 39 -41.48 -5.51 11.11
CA GLY A 39 -41.82 -6.73 10.39
C GLY A 39 -42.93 -6.58 9.35
N ALA A 40 -42.71 -5.80 8.28
CA ALA A 40 -43.54 -5.92 7.06
C ALA A 40 -42.86 -5.27 5.83
N ALA A 41 -41.79 -5.89 5.31
CA ALA A 41 -41.33 -5.62 3.95
C ALA A 41 -40.99 -6.95 3.25
N ARG A 42 -41.76 -7.24 2.21
CA ARG A 42 -41.74 -8.37 1.26
C ARG A 42 -40.49 -9.26 1.29
N ALA A 43 -40.70 -10.52 1.66
CA ALA A 43 -39.73 -11.61 1.54
C ALA A 43 -39.56 -12.04 0.07
N GLY A 44 -38.41 -11.68 -0.52
CA GLY A 44 -37.84 -12.40 -1.66
C GLY A 44 -36.65 -13.23 -1.17
N ARG A 45 -36.54 -14.48 -1.65
CA ARG A 45 -35.42 -15.41 -1.33
C ARG A 45 -34.07 -14.71 -1.59
N LYS A 46 -33.35 -14.34 -0.53
CA LYS A 46 -31.94 -13.89 -0.60
C LYS A 46 -31.08 -14.83 0.24
N GLY A 47 -29.90 -15.16 -0.33
CA GLY A 47 -28.90 -16.01 0.31
C GLY A 47 -28.44 -15.50 1.67
N PHE A 48 -27.75 -16.38 2.39
CA PHE A 48 -27.23 -16.18 3.74
C PHE A 48 -26.49 -14.82 3.89
N ASP A 49 -27.07 -13.90 4.66
CA ASP A 49 -26.56 -12.53 4.87
C ASP A 49 -25.75 -12.37 6.18
N GLY A 50 -25.53 -13.48 6.90
CA GLY A 50 -24.79 -13.50 8.17
C GLY A 50 -25.51 -12.85 9.35
N SER A 51 -26.68 -12.23 9.15
CA SER A 51 -27.39 -11.44 10.18
C SER A 51 -27.83 -12.25 11.41
N ARG A 52 -27.95 -13.58 11.28
CA ARG A 52 -28.29 -14.52 12.36
C ARG A 52 -27.08 -14.97 13.21
N ILE A 53 -25.86 -14.80 12.71
CA ILE A 53 -24.61 -15.24 13.37
C ILE A 53 -23.76 -14.04 13.81
N SER A 54 -23.95 -12.88 13.18
CA SER A 54 -23.18 -11.68 13.48
C SER A 54 -23.66 -10.95 14.74
N ARG A 55 -22.72 -10.49 15.56
CA ARG A 55 -22.98 -9.62 16.72
C ARG A 55 -23.13 -8.16 16.28
N GLY A 56 -23.93 -7.38 17.01
CA GLY A 56 -24.12 -5.94 16.78
C GLY A 56 -25.16 -5.56 15.71
N SER A 57 -25.89 -6.50 15.12
CA SER A 57 -26.89 -6.19 14.07
C SER A 57 -27.99 -5.25 14.53
N ALA A 58 -28.49 -5.40 15.77
CA ALA A 58 -29.52 -4.52 16.33
C ALA A 58 -29.00 -3.09 16.55
N ALA A 59 -27.83 -2.94 17.17
CA ALA A 59 -27.17 -1.65 17.35
C ALA A 59 -26.85 -0.99 16.01
N GLY A 60 -26.30 -1.76 15.05
CA GLY A 60 -25.97 -1.27 13.71
C GLY A 60 -27.19 -0.70 12.96
N ARG A 61 -28.34 -1.40 13.00
CA ARG A 61 -29.58 -0.91 12.37
C ARG A 61 -30.16 0.32 13.07
N LEU A 62 -30.15 0.35 14.39
CA LEU A 62 -30.62 1.52 15.16
C LEU A 62 -29.75 2.76 14.86
N LEU A 63 -28.43 2.61 14.89
CA LEU A 63 -27.49 3.69 14.60
C LEU A 63 -27.54 4.13 13.13
N ALA A 64 -27.81 3.22 12.19
CA ALA A 64 -28.02 3.57 10.78
C ALA A 64 -29.30 4.40 10.56
N SER A 65 -30.35 4.18 11.37
CA SER A 65 -31.62 4.90 11.26
C SER A 65 -31.61 6.32 11.87
N ARG A 66 -30.60 6.65 12.67
CA ARG A 66 -30.50 7.89 13.48
C ARG A 66 -30.08 9.16 12.72
N GLY A 67 -30.31 9.27 11.40
CA GLY A 67 -29.78 10.39 10.63
C GLY A 67 -30.79 11.45 10.20
N SER A 68 -30.78 12.67 10.76
CA SER A 68 -30.81 13.91 9.94
C SER A 68 -30.67 15.26 10.68
N SER A 69 -31.13 15.42 11.93
CA SER A 69 -31.33 16.78 12.47
C SER A 69 -30.06 17.46 12.98
N ASP A 70 -29.03 16.72 13.38
CA ASP A 70 -27.86 17.29 14.10
C ASP A 70 -26.49 17.02 13.43
N ARG A 71 -26.49 16.63 12.14
CA ARG A 71 -25.27 16.20 11.43
C ARG A 71 -24.22 17.31 11.26
N PHE A 72 -24.63 18.58 11.32
CA PHE A 72 -23.73 19.72 11.20
C PHE A 72 -23.08 20.11 12.53
N ALA A 73 -23.75 19.86 13.65
CA ALA A 73 -23.24 20.14 14.99
C ALA A 73 -22.42 18.97 15.57
N ALA A 74 -22.67 17.72 15.14
CA ALA A 74 -21.87 16.59 15.61
C ALA A 74 -20.39 16.66 15.15
N ARG A 75 -19.47 16.27 16.04
CA ARG A 75 -18.05 16.09 15.71
C ARG A 75 -17.88 14.87 14.81
N ARG A 76 -17.07 15.00 13.76
CA ARG A 76 -16.94 13.95 12.74
C ARG A 76 -15.74 13.06 13.05
N VAL A 77 -15.96 11.76 12.88
CA VAL A 77 -14.89 10.76 12.95
C VAL A 77 -14.90 9.92 11.68
N VAL A 78 -13.73 9.70 11.11
CA VAL A 78 -13.49 8.74 10.05
C VAL A 78 -13.01 7.45 10.68
N VAL A 79 -13.65 6.33 10.28
CA VAL A 79 -13.24 5.00 10.68
C VAL A 79 -13.00 4.18 9.42
N LYS A 80 -11.75 3.77 9.19
CA LYS A 80 -11.42 2.79 8.16
C LYS A 80 -11.31 1.42 8.80
N THR A 81 -11.84 0.39 8.15
CA THR A 81 -11.86 -0.98 8.69
C THR A 81 -11.32 -1.97 7.67
N ARG A 82 -10.58 -2.99 8.14
CA ARG A 82 -10.17 -4.12 7.31
C ARG A 82 -10.17 -5.42 8.09
N LEU A 83 -10.66 -6.48 7.45
CA LEU A 83 -10.53 -7.86 7.93
C LEU A 83 -9.31 -8.51 7.27
N VAL A 84 -8.39 -9.03 8.08
CA VAL A 84 -7.17 -9.71 7.63
C VAL A 84 -7.23 -11.17 8.04
N ARG A 85 -7.13 -12.09 7.08
CA ARG A 85 -7.05 -13.54 7.36
C ARG A 85 -5.64 -13.90 7.82
N LEU A 86 -5.54 -14.71 8.87
CA LEU A 86 -4.26 -15.03 9.53
C LEU A 86 -3.65 -16.37 9.08
N GLY A 87 -4.34 -17.15 8.23
CA GLY A 87 -3.83 -18.42 7.70
C GLY A 87 -2.56 -18.27 6.83
N GLY A 88 -1.73 -19.30 6.81
CA GLY A 88 -0.48 -19.33 6.04
C GLY A 88 0.54 -18.30 6.54
N LYS A 89 0.96 -17.37 5.67
CA LYS A 89 1.87 -16.26 6.02
C LYS A 89 1.19 -15.07 6.71
N GLY A 90 -0.12 -15.18 7.02
CA GLY A 90 -0.90 -14.07 7.57
C GLY A 90 -0.41 -13.56 8.94
N LEU A 91 0.11 -14.45 9.79
CA LEU A 91 0.71 -14.09 11.08
C LEU A 91 2.02 -13.28 10.92
N ASP A 92 2.87 -13.64 9.95
CA ASP A 92 4.09 -12.87 9.67
C ASP A 92 3.75 -11.47 9.16
N ALA A 93 2.74 -11.35 8.30
CA ALA A 93 2.23 -10.06 7.83
C ALA A 93 1.60 -9.22 8.97
N ALA A 94 0.92 -9.86 9.93
CA ALA A 94 0.42 -9.19 11.12
C ALA A 94 1.57 -8.66 12.01
N ARG A 95 2.63 -9.45 12.19
CA ARG A 95 3.84 -9.05 12.92
C ARG A 95 4.57 -7.88 12.25
N ALA A 96 4.74 -7.94 10.93
CA ALA A 96 5.36 -6.86 10.17
C ALA A 96 4.55 -5.55 10.30
N HIS A 97 3.23 -5.63 10.18
CA HIS A 97 2.34 -4.46 10.33
C HIS A 97 2.40 -3.87 11.75
N LEU A 98 2.37 -4.69 12.79
CA LEU A 98 2.45 -4.22 14.18
C LEU A 98 3.76 -3.48 14.45
N LYS A 99 4.90 -4.03 13.98
CA LYS A 99 6.21 -3.38 14.08
C LYS A 99 6.25 -2.05 13.33
N TYR A 100 5.60 -1.97 12.18
CA TYR A 100 5.53 -0.75 11.38
C TYR A 100 4.76 0.36 12.10
N ILE A 101 3.52 0.09 12.56
CA ILE A 101 2.70 1.13 13.20
C ILE A 101 3.31 1.65 14.51
N GLN A 102 4.15 0.85 15.18
CA GLN A 102 4.93 1.31 16.33
C GLN A 102 6.11 2.20 15.93
N ARG A 103 6.80 1.86 14.83
CA ARG A 103 7.96 2.65 14.35
C ARG A 103 7.52 4.01 13.83
N ASP A 104 6.43 4.03 13.07
CA ASP A 104 5.94 5.24 12.42
C ASP A 104 4.98 6.02 13.32
N GLY A 105 4.48 5.40 14.40
CA GLY A 105 3.76 6.11 15.42
C GLY A 105 4.67 7.09 16.15
N VAL A 106 4.19 8.31 16.33
CA VAL A 106 4.86 9.35 17.09
C VAL A 106 3.83 9.99 18.00
N THR A 107 4.16 10.10 19.28
CA THR A 107 3.33 10.83 20.25
C THR A 107 3.34 12.33 19.93
N ARG A 108 2.46 13.09 20.56
CA ARG A 108 2.43 14.55 20.39
C ARG A 108 3.78 15.22 20.69
N ASP A 109 4.56 14.65 21.61
CA ASP A 109 5.87 15.16 22.04
C ASP A 109 7.05 14.64 21.20
N GLY A 110 6.80 13.92 20.11
CA GLY A 110 7.86 13.40 19.25
C GLY A 110 8.46 12.06 19.69
N ALA A 111 7.94 11.43 20.75
CA ALA A 111 8.43 10.13 21.21
C ALA A 111 7.89 8.98 20.33
N PRO A 112 8.60 7.84 20.22
CA PRO A 112 8.11 6.67 19.49
C PRO A 112 6.76 6.17 20.01
N GLY A 113 5.90 5.74 19.09
CA GLY A 113 4.57 5.22 19.38
C GLY A 113 4.63 3.93 20.19
N GLN A 114 4.00 3.94 21.37
CA GLN A 114 3.91 2.78 22.25
C GLN A 114 2.54 2.11 22.10
N LEU A 115 2.52 0.77 22.02
CA LEU A 115 1.27 0.02 22.02
C LEU A 115 0.61 0.13 23.40
N TYR A 116 -0.67 0.43 23.41
CA TYR A 116 -1.50 0.40 24.61
C TYR A 116 -2.69 -0.53 24.39
N GLY A 117 -3.30 -0.95 25.49
CA GLY A 117 -4.47 -1.80 25.51
C GLY A 117 -5.59 -1.22 26.37
N PRO A 118 -6.57 -2.06 26.73
CA PRO A 118 -7.76 -1.61 27.45
C PRO A 118 -7.44 -1.01 28.84
N GLN A 119 -6.44 -1.56 29.55
CA GLN A 119 -6.01 -1.07 30.88
C GLN A 119 -4.58 -0.54 30.92
N ASN A 120 -3.69 -1.03 30.06
CA ASN A 120 -2.26 -0.72 30.13
C ASN A 120 -1.85 0.28 29.05
N ASP A 121 -1.00 1.25 29.41
CA ASP A 121 -0.42 2.23 28.48
C ASP A 121 0.79 1.68 27.69
N ALA A 122 1.28 0.51 28.10
CA ALA A 122 2.36 -0.22 27.46
C ALA A 122 1.99 -1.71 27.36
N VAL A 123 1.96 -2.25 26.14
CA VAL A 123 1.69 -3.66 25.85
C VAL A 123 2.77 -4.21 24.92
N ASP A 124 3.26 -5.43 25.21
CA ASP A 124 4.19 -6.12 24.31
C ASP A 124 3.44 -6.69 23.09
N GLY A 125 3.83 -6.23 21.90
CA GLY A 125 3.21 -6.68 20.65
C GLY A 125 3.46 -8.15 20.32
N LYS A 126 4.55 -8.75 20.80
CA LYS A 126 4.83 -10.18 20.64
C LYS A 126 3.88 -11.01 21.48
N ASP A 127 3.57 -10.59 22.70
CA ASP A 127 2.63 -11.30 23.58
C ASP A 127 1.20 -11.28 23.02
N PHE A 128 0.78 -10.11 22.52
CA PHE A 128 -0.50 -9.98 21.82
C PHE A 128 -0.59 -10.89 20.59
N LEU A 129 0.44 -10.88 19.73
CA LEU A 129 0.48 -11.73 18.54
C LEU A 129 0.63 -13.23 18.87
N GLY A 130 1.33 -13.56 19.95
CA GLY A 130 1.43 -14.92 20.47
C GLY A 130 0.06 -15.45 20.89
N SER A 131 -0.74 -14.60 21.53
CA SER A 131 -2.12 -14.92 21.91
C SER A 131 -3.03 -15.09 20.69
N ALA A 132 -2.75 -14.40 19.58
CA ALA A 132 -3.50 -14.49 18.31
C ALA A 132 -3.14 -15.71 17.44
N VAL A 133 -2.21 -16.58 17.87
CA VAL A 133 -1.88 -17.81 17.15
C VAL A 133 -3.10 -18.73 17.08
N GLY A 134 -3.48 -19.13 15.86
CA GLY A 134 -4.65 -19.96 15.61
C GLY A 134 -5.96 -19.18 15.48
N ASP A 135 -5.95 -17.85 15.52
CA ASP A 135 -7.09 -17.04 15.11
C ASP A 135 -7.30 -17.15 13.59
N ARG A 136 -8.56 -17.20 13.13
CA ARG A 136 -8.86 -17.25 11.70
C ARG A 136 -8.58 -15.93 10.99
N HIS A 137 -8.89 -14.83 11.67
CA HIS A 137 -8.77 -13.47 11.17
C HIS A 137 -8.49 -12.49 12.30
N GLN A 138 -8.18 -11.25 11.94
CA GLN A 138 -8.13 -10.09 12.82
C GLN A 138 -8.80 -8.90 12.13
N PHE A 139 -9.22 -7.93 12.91
CA PHE A 139 -9.72 -6.65 12.43
C PHE A 139 -8.67 -5.57 12.66
N ARG A 140 -8.53 -4.68 11.68
CA ARG A 140 -7.70 -3.47 11.79
C ARG A 140 -8.59 -2.26 11.59
N PHE A 141 -8.49 -1.31 12.50
CA PHE A 141 -9.19 -0.03 12.42
C PHE A 141 -8.20 1.11 12.39
N ILE A 142 -8.52 2.15 11.63
CA ILE A 142 -7.91 3.47 11.75
C ILE A 142 -9.03 4.42 12.13
N VAL A 143 -8.89 5.09 13.26
CA VAL A 143 -9.89 6.02 13.79
C VAL A 143 -9.26 7.41 13.84
N SER A 144 -9.86 8.38 13.15
CA SER A 144 -9.38 9.76 13.09
C SER A 144 -10.55 10.73 13.24
N ALA A 145 -10.52 11.53 14.30
CA ALA A 145 -11.45 12.64 14.47
C ALA A 145 -10.99 13.84 13.64
N GLU A 146 -11.94 14.59 13.06
CA GLU A 146 -11.64 15.80 12.26
C GLU A 146 -10.85 16.82 13.10
N GLU A 147 -11.25 17.01 14.36
CA GLU A 147 -10.58 17.83 15.36
C GLU A 147 -9.72 17.00 16.33
N GLY A 148 -9.05 15.97 15.82
CA GLY A 148 -8.19 15.09 16.60
C GLY A 148 -7.00 15.79 17.28
N ASP A 149 -6.58 16.94 16.76
CA ASP A 149 -5.53 17.82 17.28
C ASP A 149 -5.91 18.53 18.60
N LEU A 150 -7.21 18.67 18.87
CA LEU A 150 -7.70 19.20 20.14
C LEU A 150 -7.51 18.21 21.30
N TYR A 151 -7.31 16.92 21.00
CA TYR A 151 -6.96 15.94 22.03
C TYR A 151 -5.47 16.05 22.39
N ALA A 152 -5.18 16.20 23.67
CA ALA A 152 -3.82 16.04 24.18
C ALA A 152 -3.34 14.59 24.04
N ASP A 153 -4.26 13.64 24.29
CA ASP A 153 -4.05 12.19 24.21
C ASP A 153 -5.31 11.52 23.62
N LEU A 154 -5.11 10.59 22.69
CA LEU A 154 -6.20 9.83 22.03
C LEU A 154 -6.56 8.55 22.80
N LYS A 155 -5.72 8.06 23.73
CA LYS A 155 -5.98 6.83 24.49
C LYS A 155 -7.35 6.83 25.20
N PRO A 156 -7.79 7.89 25.90
CA PRO A 156 -9.10 7.89 26.57
C PRO A 156 -10.27 7.80 25.58
N PHE A 157 -10.13 8.47 24.43
CA PHE A 157 -11.11 8.43 23.34
C PHE A 157 -11.23 7.01 22.77
N VAL A 158 -10.10 6.37 22.44
CA VAL A 158 -10.06 5.00 21.91
C VAL A 158 -10.57 3.97 22.93
N ARG A 159 -10.18 4.07 24.20
CA ARG A 159 -10.66 3.15 25.25
C ARG A 159 -12.18 3.20 25.41
N ARG A 160 -12.77 4.40 25.41
CA ARG A 160 -14.24 4.54 25.45
C ARG A 160 -14.91 3.99 24.20
N LEU A 161 -14.32 4.23 23.02
CA LEU A 161 -14.84 3.66 21.76
C LEU A 161 -14.84 2.14 21.80
N MET A 162 -13.73 1.52 22.23
CA MET A 162 -13.62 0.07 22.32
C MET A 162 -14.54 -0.51 23.40
N ALA A 163 -14.70 0.15 24.54
CA ALA A 163 -15.67 -0.25 25.57
C ALA A 163 -17.12 -0.19 25.04
N GLN A 164 -17.48 0.87 24.32
CA GLN A 164 -18.80 0.98 23.70
C GLN A 164 -19.02 -0.12 22.65
N MET A 165 -17.96 -0.49 21.92
CA MET A 165 -17.98 -1.62 20.98
C MET A 165 -18.17 -2.96 21.69
N GLU A 166 -17.54 -3.19 22.85
CA GLU A 166 -17.79 -4.39 23.68
C GLU A 166 -19.28 -4.51 24.07
N GLU A 167 -19.88 -3.39 24.48
CA GLU A 167 -21.31 -3.32 24.84
C GLU A 167 -22.22 -3.60 23.65
N ASP A 168 -21.98 -2.96 22.50
CA ASP A 168 -22.78 -3.11 21.29
C ASP A 168 -22.71 -4.54 20.72
N LEU A 169 -21.55 -5.21 20.87
CA LEU A 169 -21.32 -6.59 20.41
C LEU A 169 -21.67 -7.66 21.46
N GLY A 170 -21.82 -7.27 22.73
CA GLY A 170 -22.10 -8.16 23.84
C GLY A 170 -21.00 -9.20 24.11
N THR A 171 -19.73 -8.83 23.90
CA THR A 171 -18.54 -9.67 24.15
C THR A 171 -17.38 -8.79 24.59
N ARG A 172 -16.45 -9.36 25.38
CA ARG A 172 -15.13 -8.75 25.54
C ARG A 172 -14.34 -8.80 24.23
N LEU A 173 -13.47 -7.81 24.06
CA LEU A 173 -12.63 -7.62 22.89
C LEU A 173 -11.16 -7.56 23.32
N ASP A 174 -10.31 -8.31 22.64
CA ASP A 174 -8.85 -8.32 22.86
C ASP A 174 -8.18 -7.50 21.75
N TRP A 175 -7.63 -6.34 22.11
CA TRP A 175 -7.09 -5.36 21.18
C TRP A 175 -5.86 -4.62 21.72
N VAL A 176 -5.04 -4.14 20.78
CA VAL A 176 -3.96 -3.18 21.03
C VAL A 176 -4.09 -2.00 20.07
N ALA A 177 -3.61 -0.84 20.48
CA ALA A 177 -3.63 0.36 19.65
C ALA A 177 -2.34 1.19 19.78
N VAL A 178 -2.11 2.05 18.80
CA VAL A 178 -1.04 3.06 18.80
C VAL A 178 -1.55 4.34 18.15
N ASP A 179 -1.17 5.49 18.71
CA ASP A 179 -1.59 6.80 18.24
C ASP A 179 -0.49 7.47 17.41
N HIS A 180 -0.89 8.12 16.32
CA HIS A 180 0.01 8.78 15.36
C HIS A 180 -0.34 10.27 15.28
N PHE A 181 0.58 11.14 15.72
CA PHE A 181 0.46 12.61 15.65
C PHE A 181 1.34 13.24 14.56
N ASN A 182 2.17 12.46 13.88
CA ASN A 182 3.09 12.90 12.82
C ASN A 182 2.46 13.03 11.43
N THR A 183 1.17 12.75 11.30
CA THR A 183 0.43 12.89 10.05
C THR A 183 -0.43 14.15 10.06
N GLY A 184 -1.02 14.52 8.92
CA GLY A 184 -1.82 15.75 8.82
C GLY A 184 -3.03 15.81 9.77
N HIS A 185 -3.47 14.67 10.32
CA HIS A 185 -4.53 14.57 11.33
C HIS A 185 -4.18 13.45 12.34
N PRO A 186 -4.20 13.72 13.66
CA PRO A 186 -4.02 12.69 14.66
C PRO A 186 -5.01 11.54 14.50
N HIS A 187 -4.51 10.32 14.62
CA HIS A 187 -5.33 9.12 14.46
C HIS A 187 -4.76 7.93 15.22
N SER A 188 -5.62 6.95 15.46
CA SER A 188 -5.27 5.73 16.20
C SER A 188 -5.41 4.51 15.32
N HIS A 189 -4.36 3.69 15.28
CA HIS A 189 -4.38 2.35 14.71
C HIS A 189 -4.82 1.37 15.79
N ILE A 190 -5.85 0.58 15.54
CA ILE A 190 -6.36 -0.43 16.48
C ILE A 190 -6.33 -1.80 15.80
N MET A 191 -5.66 -2.76 16.42
CA MET A 191 -5.66 -4.16 16.02
C MET A 191 -6.52 -4.96 17.01
N LEU A 192 -7.60 -5.55 16.51
CA LEU A 192 -8.56 -6.34 17.28
C LEU A 192 -8.49 -7.80 16.83
N ARG A 193 -8.37 -8.72 17.78
CA ARG A 193 -8.38 -10.15 17.49
C ARG A 193 -9.72 -10.61 16.93
N GLY A 194 -9.68 -11.65 16.09
CA GLY A 194 -10.87 -12.27 15.51
C GLY A 194 -11.54 -13.30 16.41
N ARG A 195 -11.37 -13.22 17.74
CA ARG A 195 -12.02 -14.11 18.71
C ARG A 195 -12.87 -13.34 19.71
N ASP A 196 -13.97 -13.97 20.13
CA ASP A 196 -14.83 -13.48 21.19
C ASP A 196 -14.38 -14.00 22.57
N ASP A 197 -15.04 -13.55 23.62
CA ASP A 197 -14.76 -13.90 25.02
C ASP A 197 -14.97 -15.38 25.38
N ARG A 198 -15.56 -16.16 24.46
CA ARG A 198 -15.75 -17.61 24.55
C ARG A 198 -14.75 -18.37 23.68
N GLY A 199 -13.79 -17.67 23.08
CA GLY A 199 -12.78 -18.22 22.19
C GLY A 199 -13.32 -18.62 20.81
N LYS A 200 -14.55 -18.23 20.42
CA LYS A 200 -15.11 -18.48 19.09
C LYS A 200 -14.74 -17.36 18.12
N ASP A 201 -14.86 -17.62 16.82
CA ASP A 201 -14.64 -16.59 15.80
C ASP A 201 -15.57 -15.38 16.01
N LEU A 202 -14.98 -14.21 16.17
CA LEU A 202 -15.70 -12.94 16.26
C LEU A 202 -16.22 -12.54 14.88
N ILE A 203 -17.54 -12.52 14.73
CA ILE A 203 -18.24 -12.09 13.51
C ILE A 203 -19.02 -10.82 13.83
N ILE A 204 -18.59 -9.70 13.26
CA ILE A 204 -19.21 -8.39 13.45
C ILE A 204 -20.21 -8.13 12.31
N ALA A 205 -21.40 -7.62 12.65
CA ALA A 205 -22.43 -7.32 11.68
C ALA A 205 -21.97 -6.27 10.67
N ARG A 206 -22.33 -6.48 9.40
CA ARG A 206 -21.98 -5.56 8.30
C ARG A 206 -22.45 -4.12 8.58
N ASP A 207 -23.67 -3.94 9.06
CA ASP A 207 -24.23 -2.61 9.34
C ASP A 207 -23.46 -1.91 10.48
N TYR A 208 -22.97 -2.68 11.46
CA TYR A 208 -22.16 -2.14 12.55
C TYR A 208 -20.79 -1.68 12.05
N ILE A 209 -20.14 -2.46 11.18
CA ILE A 209 -18.89 -2.08 10.52
C ILE A 209 -19.10 -0.87 9.60
N ALA A 210 -20.19 -0.84 8.84
CA ALA A 210 -20.45 0.20 7.86
C ALA A 210 -20.79 1.56 8.50
N HIS A 211 -21.51 1.54 9.63
CA HIS A 211 -22.08 2.74 10.24
C HIS A 211 -21.90 2.81 11.76
N GLY A 212 -22.18 1.71 12.46
CA GLY A 212 -22.24 1.68 13.93
C GLY A 212 -21.00 2.24 14.63
N LEU A 213 -19.82 1.69 14.33
CA LEU A 213 -18.58 2.09 14.99
C LEU A 213 -18.24 3.58 14.77
N ARG A 214 -18.46 4.08 13.54
CA ARG A 214 -18.27 5.50 13.21
C ARG A 214 -19.24 6.39 13.97
N THR A 215 -20.51 6.00 14.06
CA THR A 215 -21.52 6.76 14.81
C THR A 215 -21.15 6.85 16.28
N ARG A 216 -20.72 5.75 16.91
CA ARG A 216 -20.23 5.75 18.30
C ARG A 216 -19.04 6.67 18.50
N ALA A 217 -18.06 6.61 17.60
CA ALA A 217 -16.89 7.46 17.67
C ALA A 217 -17.26 8.95 17.57
N SER A 218 -18.20 9.31 16.69
CA SER A 218 -18.75 10.67 16.59
C SER A 218 -19.52 11.11 17.84
N GLU A 219 -20.34 10.23 18.43
CA GLU A 219 -21.03 10.52 19.70
C GLU A 219 -20.01 10.83 20.81
N ILE A 220 -18.98 10.00 20.98
CA ILE A 220 -17.92 10.20 21.97
C ILE A 220 -17.17 11.51 21.70
N ALA A 221 -16.76 11.76 20.46
CA ALA A 221 -16.04 12.99 20.13
C ALA A 221 -16.87 14.25 20.38
N THR A 222 -18.18 14.18 20.16
CA THR A 222 -19.11 15.28 20.44
C THR A 222 -19.28 15.50 21.94
N LEU A 223 -19.27 14.43 22.74
CA LEU A 223 -19.28 14.55 24.21
C LEU A 223 -17.99 15.17 24.74
N ASP A 224 -16.84 14.83 24.17
CA ASP A 224 -15.53 15.30 24.62
C ASP A 224 -15.25 16.76 24.24
N LEU A 225 -15.57 17.15 23.00
CA LEU A 225 -15.22 18.46 22.43
C LEU A 225 -16.41 19.41 22.33
N GLY A 226 -17.59 18.98 22.77
CA GLY A 226 -18.86 19.65 22.54
C GLY A 226 -19.31 19.60 21.07
N PRO A 227 -20.59 19.97 20.80
CA PRO A 227 -21.07 20.16 19.44
C PRO A 227 -20.37 21.36 18.77
N LYS A 228 -20.20 21.29 17.45
CA LYS A 228 -19.71 22.40 16.63
C LYS A 228 -20.68 23.57 16.71
N THR A 229 -20.15 24.75 17.02
CA THR A 229 -20.86 26.02 17.00
C THR A 229 -21.25 26.41 15.57
N ARG A 230 -22.28 27.25 15.43
CA ARG A 230 -22.67 27.80 14.12
C ARG A 230 -21.50 28.52 13.42
N LEU A 231 -20.68 29.24 14.19
CA LEU A 231 -19.52 29.96 13.67
C LEU A 231 -18.43 29.01 13.16
N GLU A 232 -18.13 27.92 13.87
CA GLU A 232 -17.19 26.89 13.39
C GLU A 232 -17.69 26.25 12.08
N VAL A 233 -18.98 25.91 12.01
CA VAL A 233 -19.59 25.32 10.81
C VAL A 233 -19.50 26.28 9.63
N GLU A 234 -19.88 27.55 9.82
CA GLU A 234 -19.84 28.57 8.78
C GLU A 234 -18.40 28.84 8.30
N THR A 235 -17.46 28.98 9.22
CA THR A 235 -16.04 29.22 8.90
C THR A 235 -15.46 28.08 8.06
N ARG A 236 -15.77 26.84 8.43
CA ARG A 236 -15.39 25.66 7.65
C ARG A 236 -16.03 25.67 6.26
N MET A 237 -17.33 25.91 6.18
CA MET A 237 -18.03 25.92 4.88
C MET A 237 -17.48 27.01 3.95
N ARG A 238 -17.12 28.19 4.48
CA ARG A 238 -16.45 29.25 3.70
C ARG A 238 -15.10 28.79 3.15
N ARG A 239 -14.29 28.05 3.91
CA ARG A 239 -13.02 27.46 3.42
C ARG A 239 -13.25 26.37 2.36
N ASP A 240 -14.35 25.62 2.48
CA ASP A 240 -14.70 24.54 1.56
C ASP A 240 -15.14 25.06 0.18
N VAL A 241 -15.57 26.33 0.06
CA VAL A 241 -15.97 26.95 -1.21
C VAL A 241 -14.91 26.78 -2.29
N ASP A 242 -13.66 27.14 -2.00
CA ASP A 242 -12.56 27.11 -2.97
C ASP A 242 -11.81 25.76 -3.04
N ALA A 243 -12.16 24.81 -2.18
CA ALA A 243 -11.39 23.58 -1.99
C ALA A 243 -11.49 22.63 -3.20
N ALA A 244 -10.35 22.23 -3.78
CA ALA A 244 -10.29 21.24 -4.86
C ALA A 244 -10.39 19.79 -4.35
N ARG A 245 -11.40 19.50 -3.52
CA ARG A 245 -11.71 18.17 -2.96
C ARG A 245 -13.21 18.01 -2.73
N LEU A 246 -13.69 16.80 -2.45
CA LEU A 246 -15.09 16.56 -2.13
C LEU A 246 -15.44 17.11 -0.73
N THR A 247 -16.34 18.08 -0.67
CA THR A 247 -16.76 18.80 0.55
C THR A 247 -18.16 18.39 1.01
N ASP A 248 -18.61 18.92 2.14
CA ASP A 248 -20.00 18.74 2.58
C ASP A 248 -20.99 19.49 1.69
N ILE A 249 -20.60 20.66 1.16
CA ILE A 249 -21.42 21.43 0.21
C ILE A 249 -21.72 20.58 -1.02
N ASP A 250 -20.71 19.87 -1.57
CA ASP A 250 -20.88 19.00 -2.72
C ASP A 250 -21.80 17.80 -2.44
N ARG A 251 -21.73 17.23 -1.22
CA ARG A 251 -22.62 16.13 -0.81
C ARG A 251 -24.07 16.59 -0.74
N ASP A 252 -24.32 17.83 -0.36
CA ASP A 252 -25.65 18.41 -0.29
C ASP A 252 -26.19 18.68 -1.69
N LEU A 253 -25.36 19.29 -2.55
CA LEU A 253 -25.67 19.48 -3.97
C LEU A 253 -25.97 18.15 -4.69
N LEU A 254 -25.16 17.11 -4.46
CA LEU A 254 -25.40 15.79 -5.05
C LEU A 254 -26.70 15.14 -4.55
N ARG A 255 -27.06 15.30 -3.27
CA ARG A 255 -28.34 14.81 -2.72
C ARG A 255 -29.55 15.53 -3.31
N GLU A 256 -29.41 16.82 -3.64
CA GLU A 256 -30.43 17.57 -4.37
C GLU A 256 -30.52 17.10 -5.82
N ALA A 257 -29.37 16.92 -6.47
CA ALA A 257 -29.26 16.42 -7.85
C ALA A 257 -29.90 15.03 -8.05
N GLU A 258 -29.87 14.18 -7.00
CA GLU A 258 -30.55 12.88 -6.98
C GLU A 258 -32.08 13.00 -7.02
N ARG A 259 -32.64 14.13 -6.56
CA ARG A 259 -34.09 14.39 -6.54
C ARG A 259 -34.54 15.19 -7.75
N GLN A 260 -33.70 16.11 -8.23
CA GLN A 260 -33.98 17.02 -9.34
C GLN A 260 -32.72 17.19 -10.18
N PRO A 261 -32.79 17.17 -11.52
CA PRO A 261 -31.60 17.18 -12.38
C PRO A 261 -30.80 18.49 -12.36
N LEU A 262 -31.39 19.58 -11.85
CA LEU A 262 -30.75 20.89 -11.69
C LEU A 262 -30.71 21.24 -10.21
N VAL A 263 -29.59 21.82 -9.77
CA VAL A 263 -29.43 22.35 -8.41
C VAL A 263 -29.50 23.87 -8.44
N MET A 264 -30.11 24.42 -7.40
CA MET A 264 -30.27 25.88 -7.29
C MET A 264 -29.08 26.49 -6.54
N ALA A 265 -28.64 27.68 -6.91
CA ALA A 265 -27.70 28.49 -6.12
C ALA A 265 -28.42 29.28 -5.01
N ILE A 266 -29.73 29.47 -5.16
CA ILE A 266 -30.58 30.25 -4.25
C ILE A 266 -30.90 29.42 -3.00
N ASP A 267 -30.76 30.05 -1.83
CA ASP A 267 -31.17 29.51 -0.54
C ASP A 267 -31.99 30.56 0.24
N ARG A 268 -32.78 30.13 1.23
CA ARG A 268 -33.53 31.06 2.09
C ARG A 268 -32.62 31.81 3.05
N ASP A 269 -31.50 31.21 3.43
CA ASP A 269 -30.49 31.83 4.28
C ASP A 269 -29.42 32.53 3.42
N PRO A 270 -29.19 33.86 3.56
CA PRO A 270 -28.24 34.60 2.73
C PRO A 270 -26.79 34.08 2.82
N VAL A 271 -26.40 33.58 4.00
CA VAL A 271 -25.06 33.02 4.21
C VAL A 271 -24.91 31.71 3.43
N SER A 272 -25.87 30.80 3.58
CA SER A 272 -25.93 29.54 2.84
C SER A 272 -26.00 29.76 1.33
N GLN A 273 -26.77 30.75 0.87
CA GLN A 273 -26.83 31.15 -0.54
C GLN A 273 -25.43 31.59 -1.04
N SER A 274 -24.72 32.44 -0.30
CA SER A 274 -23.39 32.91 -0.70
C SER A 274 -22.38 31.76 -0.81
N ILE A 275 -22.36 30.85 0.16
CA ILE A 275 -21.48 29.67 0.17
C ILE A 275 -21.79 28.76 -1.02
N ARG A 276 -23.08 28.52 -1.28
CA ARG A 276 -23.56 27.64 -2.33
C ARG A 276 -23.27 28.19 -3.73
N ALA A 277 -23.57 29.47 -3.94
CA ALA A 277 -23.27 30.16 -5.19
C ALA A 277 -21.76 30.19 -5.47
N GLY A 278 -20.95 30.54 -4.48
CA GLY A 278 -19.48 30.51 -4.60
C GLY A 278 -18.97 29.11 -4.92
N ARG A 279 -19.52 28.07 -4.27
CA ARG A 279 -19.11 26.68 -4.54
C ARG A 279 -19.49 26.24 -5.95
N LEU A 280 -20.70 26.53 -6.42
CA LEU A 280 -21.13 26.20 -7.79
C LEU A 280 -20.29 26.93 -8.84
N GLN A 281 -19.97 28.20 -8.62
CA GLN A 281 -19.05 28.95 -9.47
C GLN A 281 -17.67 28.29 -9.50
N LYS A 282 -17.13 27.90 -8.33
CA LYS A 282 -15.86 27.17 -8.27
C LYS A 282 -15.90 25.87 -9.08
N LEU A 283 -16.94 25.07 -8.90
CA LEU A 283 -17.14 23.83 -9.67
C LEU A 283 -17.24 24.12 -11.18
N GLY A 284 -17.87 25.23 -11.56
CA GLY A 284 -17.90 25.69 -12.95
C GLY A 284 -16.53 26.02 -13.53
N THR A 285 -15.67 26.72 -12.78
CA THR A 285 -14.28 26.96 -13.22
C THR A 285 -13.46 25.68 -13.39
N MET A 286 -13.87 24.59 -12.73
CA MET A 286 -13.24 23.27 -12.83
C MET A 286 -13.88 22.38 -13.91
N GLY A 287 -14.92 22.86 -14.61
CA GLY A 287 -15.68 22.06 -15.59
C GLY A 287 -16.53 20.96 -14.94
N LEU A 288 -16.86 21.09 -13.65
CA LEU A 288 -17.65 20.10 -12.89
C LEU A 288 -19.10 20.53 -12.67
N ALA A 289 -19.47 21.75 -13.07
CA ALA A 289 -20.84 22.22 -13.05
C ALA A 289 -21.09 23.24 -14.16
N ASP A 290 -22.23 23.16 -14.83
CA ASP A 290 -22.61 24.08 -15.89
C ASP A 290 -23.80 24.93 -15.45
N GLU A 291 -23.70 26.26 -15.56
CA GLU A 291 -24.84 27.15 -15.34
C GLU A 291 -25.72 27.14 -16.59
N ILE A 292 -26.92 26.57 -16.48
CA ILE A 292 -27.86 26.43 -17.61
C ILE A 292 -28.76 27.67 -17.72
N ALA A 293 -29.05 28.29 -16.58
CA ALA A 293 -29.78 29.55 -16.44
C ALA A 293 -29.31 30.25 -15.15
N PRO A 294 -29.55 31.56 -14.98
CA PRO A 294 -29.11 32.28 -13.79
C PRO A 294 -29.51 31.57 -12.48
N GLY A 295 -28.52 31.12 -11.71
CA GLY A 295 -28.70 30.40 -10.45
C GLY A 295 -29.17 28.94 -10.58
N GLN A 296 -29.23 28.37 -11.79
CA GLN A 296 -29.59 26.97 -12.06
C GLN A 296 -28.41 26.23 -12.67
N TRP A 297 -27.92 25.22 -11.96
CA TRP A 297 -26.70 24.53 -12.31
C TRP A 297 -26.94 23.05 -12.55
N ARG A 298 -26.26 22.49 -13.55
CA ARG A 298 -26.18 21.05 -13.79
C ARG A 298 -24.83 20.55 -13.32
N LEU A 299 -24.81 19.56 -12.44
CA LEU A 299 -23.58 18.94 -11.97
C LEU A 299 -23.06 17.90 -12.98
N ALA A 300 -21.74 17.80 -13.13
CA ALA A 300 -21.12 16.75 -13.90
C ALA A 300 -21.40 15.36 -13.28
N LYS A 301 -21.58 14.34 -14.11
CA LYS A 301 -21.93 12.98 -13.66
C LYS A 301 -20.83 12.34 -12.82
N ASP A 302 -19.58 12.68 -13.10
CA ASP A 302 -18.37 12.21 -12.46
C ASP A 302 -17.87 13.15 -11.35
N LEU A 303 -18.61 14.22 -10.99
CA LEU A 303 -18.21 15.23 -9.99
C LEU A 303 -17.67 14.60 -8.70
N ARG A 304 -18.38 13.59 -8.17
CA ARG A 304 -17.97 12.90 -6.94
C ARG A 304 -16.62 12.20 -7.12
N GLU A 305 -16.45 11.48 -8.22
CA GLU A 305 -15.24 10.72 -8.50
C GLU A 305 -14.04 11.65 -8.73
N THR A 306 -14.24 12.73 -9.50
CA THR A 306 -13.21 13.71 -9.85
C THR A 306 -12.76 14.51 -8.63
N LEU A 307 -13.69 15.04 -7.82
CA LEU A 307 -13.33 15.74 -6.57
C LEU A 307 -12.68 14.83 -5.52
N THR A 308 -13.06 13.55 -5.49
CA THR A 308 -12.39 12.57 -4.61
C THR A 308 -10.94 12.38 -5.07
N GLY A 309 -10.71 12.16 -6.36
CA GLY A 309 -9.37 12.01 -6.93
C GLY A 309 -8.48 13.25 -6.77
N LEU A 310 -9.04 14.45 -6.94
CA LEU A 310 -8.30 15.70 -6.71
C LEU A 310 -7.90 15.87 -5.23
N GLY A 311 -8.79 15.50 -4.30
CA GLY A 311 -8.49 15.47 -2.88
C GLY A 311 -7.37 14.49 -2.54
N GLU A 312 -7.49 13.24 -2.99
CA GLU A 312 -6.47 12.19 -2.83
C GLU A 312 -5.10 12.64 -3.36
N ARG A 313 -5.07 13.21 -4.57
CA ARG A 313 -3.84 13.74 -5.17
C ARG A 313 -3.25 14.90 -4.36
N GLY A 314 -4.10 15.81 -3.88
CA GLY A 314 -3.67 16.90 -3.01
C GLY A 314 -3.05 16.40 -1.70
N ASP A 315 -3.58 15.33 -1.13
CA ASP A 315 -3.07 14.70 0.09
C ASP A 315 -1.70 14.05 -0.17
N ILE A 316 -1.55 13.33 -1.29
CA ILE A 316 -0.27 12.78 -1.74
C ILE A 316 0.78 13.88 -1.89
N ILE A 317 0.45 15.02 -2.51
CA ILE A 317 1.41 16.12 -2.70
C ILE A 317 1.87 16.71 -1.36
N ARG A 318 0.96 16.86 -0.38
CA ARG A 318 1.32 17.33 0.97
C ARG A 318 2.22 16.32 1.69
N MET A 319 1.94 15.03 1.54
CA MET A 319 2.79 13.94 2.03
C MET A 319 4.18 13.98 1.39
N MET A 320 4.27 14.05 0.06
CA MET A 320 5.54 14.17 -0.66
C MET A 320 6.34 15.37 -0.17
N GLN A 321 5.70 16.52 0.01
CA GLN A 321 6.36 17.72 0.52
C GLN A 321 6.99 17.48 1.89
N ARG A 322 6.24 16.87 2.83
CA ARG A 322 6.75 16.54 4.16
C ARG A 322 7.97 15.62 4.07
N GLU A 323 7.90 14.55 3.28
CA GLU A 323 9.00 13.58 3.12
C GLU A 323 10.25 14.19 2.49
N LEU A 324 10.08 15.09 1.52
CA LEU A 324 11.18 15.83 0.88
C LEU A 324 11.82 16.82 1.87
N THR A 325 11.00 17.60 2.58
CA THR A 325 11.49 18.56 3.58
C THR A 325 12.23 17.85 4.73
N ALA A 326 11.75 16.70 5.20
CA ALA A 326 12.41 15.91 6.23
C ALA A 326 13.81 15.42 5.83
N ARG A 327 14.10 15.35 4.53
CA ARG A 327 15.40 14.94 3.97
C ARG A 327 16.20 16.11 3.38
N SER A 328 15.83 17.34 3.74
CA SER A 328 16.45 18.57 3.24
C SER A 328 16.46 18.66 1.71
N ARG A 329 15.45 18.08 1.05
CA ARG A 329 15.27 18.15 -0.41
C ARG A 329 14.17 19.14 -0.74
N THR A 330 14.34 19.87 -1.83
CA THR A 330 13.35 20.83 -2.31
C THR A 330 12.99 20.51 -3.77
N ALA A 331 11.69 20.36 -4.01
CA ALA A 331 11.12 20.27 -5.35
C ALA A 331 10.06 21.36 -5.48
N ALA A 332 10.15 22.16 -6.56
CA ALA A 332 9.13 23.16 -6.83
C ALA A 332 7.78 22.46 -7.07
N PRO A 333 6.63 23.12 -6.77
CA PRO A 333 5.32 22.48 -6.93
C PRO A 333 5.06 21.92 -8.34
N GLY A 334 5.57 22.59 -9.39
CA GLY A 334 5.44 22.13 -10.78
C GLY A 334 6.33 20.94 -11.15
N ASP A 335 7.33 20.60 -10.32
CA ASP A 335 8.24 19.47 -10.53
C ASP A 335 7.81 18.23 -9.74
N ARG A 336 6.60 18.23 -9.16
CA ARG A 336 6.06 17.10 -8.40
C ARG A 336 5.08 16.32 -9.26
N VAL A 337 5.41 15.08 -9.55
CA VAL A 337 4.60 14.21 -10.41
C VAL A 337 4.07 13.04 -9.58
N VAL A 338 2.78 12.75 -9.72
CA VAL A 338 2.11 11.67 -8.97
C VAL A 338 1.71 10.58 -9.95
N HIS A 339 2.29 9.39 -9.75
CA HIS A 339 1.96 8.17 -10.47
C HIS A 339 1.17 7.22 -9.56
N ASP A 340 -0.15 7.23 -9.69
CA ASP A 340 -1.09 6.46 -8.88
C ASP A 340 -2.02 5.58 -9.74
N GLY A 341 -3.10 5.06 -9.16
CA GLY A 341 -4.06 4.23 -9.90
C GLY A 341 -4.87 4.99 -10.98
N ARG A 342 -4.98 6.32 -10.88
CA ARG A 342 -5.72 7.18 -11.83
C ARG A 342 -4.80 7.71 -12.92
N SER A 343 -3.55 8.02 -12.56
CA SER A 343 -2.51 8.47 -13.47
C SER A 343 -1.31 7.51 -13.34
N PRO A 344 -1.37 6.30 -13.93
CA PRO A 344 -0.28 5.33 -13.80
C PRO A 344 0.97 5.79 -14.55
N LEU A 345 2.13 5.30 -14.11
CA LEU A 345 3.37 5.46 -14.84
C LEU A 345 3.24 4.81 -16.23
N THR A 346 3.58 5.53 -17.29
CA THR A 346 3.49 5.04 -18.68
C THR A 346 4.85 4.75 -19.31
N GLU A 347 5.89 5.45 -18.86
CA GLU A 347 7.26 5.32 -19.37
C GLU A 347 8.22 4.91 -18.25
N PRO A 348 9.33 4.20 -18.57
CA PRO A 348 10.34 3.89 -17.57
C PRO A 348 10.91 5.15 -16.93
N LEU A 349 10.91 5.20 -15.60
CA LEU A 349 11.49 6.29 -14.81
C LEU A 349 12.83 5.86 -14.24
N VAL A 350 13.90 6.60 -14.56
CA VAL A 350 15.21 6.44 -13.92
C VAL A 350 15.44 7.57 -12.95
N GLY A 351 15.89 7.26 -11.73
CA GLY A 351 16.13 8.28 -10.73
C GLY A 351 16.75 7.77 -9.45
N ARG A 352 16.96 8.70 -8.52
CA ARG A 352 17.45 8.42 -7.17
C ARG A 352 16.30 8.12 -6.23
N PHE A 353 16.39 7.00 -5.53
CA PHE A 353 15.49 6.63 -4.45
C PHE A 353 15.64 7.58 -3.26
N VAL A 354 14.53 8.19 -2.84
CA VAL A 354 14.47 9.15 -1.72
C VAL A 354 13.80 8.51 -0.51
N ALA A 355 12.60 7.96 -0.70
CA ALA A 355 11.80 7.45 0.40
C ALA A 355 10.86 6.33 -0.04
N ARG A 356 10.51 5.47 0.91
CA ARG A 356 9.48 4.45 0.79
C ARG A 356 8.57 4.55 2.01
N ALA A 357 7.26 4.62 1.80
CA ALA A 357 6.28 4.52 2.88
C ALA A 357 4.96 3.89 2.41
N LEU A 358 3.97 3.81 3.31
CA LEU A 358 2.65 3.28 3.01
C LEU A 358 1.75 4.31 2.33
N ASP A 359 1.14 3.90 1.23
CA ASP A 359 0.08 4.61 0.52
C ASP A 359 -1.29 4.32 1.13
N ASP A 360 -1.56 3.03 1.39
CA ASP A 360 -2.73 2.56 2.11
C ASP A 360 -2.28 1.55 3.17
N GLU A 361 -2.27 2.01 4.43
CA GLU A 361 -1.76 1.24 5.56
C GLU A 361 -2.60 0.01 5.87
N LEU A 362 -3.92 0.08 5.64
CA LEU A 362 -4.78 -1.06 5.82
C LEU A 362 -4.54 -2.07 4.71
N ALA A 363 -4.39 -1.60 3.46
CA ALA A 363 -4.13 -2.47 2.33
C ALA A 363 -2.70 -2.95 2.18
N ASP A 364 -1.78 -2.51 3.05
CA ASP A 364 -0.35 -2.77 2.95
C ASP A 364 0.18 -2.42 1.55
N ARG A 365 -0.31 -1.29 1.03
CA ARG A 365 0.15 -0.71 -0.24
C ARG A 365 1.23 0.31 0.04
N HIS A 366 2.30 0.27 -0.74
CA HIS A 366 3.47 1.12 -0.58
C HIS A 366 3.62 2.05 -1.78
N TYR A 367 4.36 3.11 -1.58
CA TYR A 367 4.84 4.00 -2.64
C TYR A 367 6.34 4.26 -2.50
N LEU A 368 6.94 4.78 -3.57
CA LEU A 368 8.29 5.31 -3.59
C LEU A 368 8.27 6.80 -3.96
N ILE A 369 9.20 7.56 -3.38
CA ILE A 369 9.58 8.88 -3.87
C ILE A 369 10.93 8.74 -4.57
N VAL A 370 10.98 9.19 -5.82
CA VAL A 370 12.17 9.13 -6.67
C VAL A 370 12.43 10.49 -7.29
N ASP A 371 13.63 11.03 -7.13
CA ASP A 371 14.08 12.19 -7.90
C ASP A 371 14.57 11.70 -9.27
N GLY A 372 13.81 12.03 -10.31
CA GLY A 372 14.05 11.60 -11.68
C GLY A 372 15.21 12.32 -12.33
N ILE A 373 15.82 11.66 -13.32
CA ILE A 373 16.82 12.28 -14.20
C ILE A 373 16.22 13.40 -15.09
N ASP A 374 14.88 13.48 -15.16
CA ASP A 374 14.13 14.55 -15.79
C ASP A 374 14.05 15.83 -14.93
N GLY A 375 14.57 15.78 -13.70
CA GLY A 375 14.59 16.89 -12.75
C GLY A 375 13.33 17.03 -11.92
N ALA A 376 12.36 16.10 -12.02
CA ALA A 376 11.15 16.08 -11.22
C ALA A 376 11.27 15.11 -10.03
N SER A 377 10.48 15.34 -8.98
CA SER A 377 10.28 14.37 -7.88
C SER A 377 8.98 13.62 -8.12
N HIS A 378 9.09 12.30 -8.25
CA HIS A 378 7.97 11.42 -8.57
C HIS A 378 7.52 10.66 -7.33
N TYR A 379 6.22 10.69 -7.07
CA TYR A 379 5.56 9.68 -6.27
C TYR A 379 5.16 8.53 -7.19
N VAL A 380 5.48 7.30 -6.81
CA VAL A 380 5.09 6.10 -7.56
C VAL A 380 4.46 5.09 -6.63
N ALA A 381 3.16 4.81 -6.83
CA ALA A 381 2.51 3.69 -6.16
C ALA A 381 3.15 2.37 -6.64
N ILE A 382 3.62 1.53 -5.71
CA ILE A 382 4.28 0.25 -6.02
C ILE A 382 3.43 -0.98 -5.70
N GLY A 383 2.23 -0.77 -5.17
CA GLY A 383 1.31 -1.86 -4.83
C GLY A 383 1.68 -2.53 -3.52
N LYS A 384 1.51 -3.86 -3.40
CA LYS A 384 1.73 -4.58 -2.12
C LYS A 384 3.18 -4.50 -1.64
N GLY A 385 3.38 -4.42 -0.32
CA GLY A 385 4.69 -4.18 0.30
C GLY A 385 5.80 -5.19 0.03
N ASP A 386 5.47 -6.44 -0.32
CA ASP A 386 6.47 -7.44 -0.69
C ASP A 386 6.97 -7.30 -2.14
N ALA A 387 6.44 -6.34 -2.90
CA ALA A 387 6.76 -6.18 -4.31
C ALA A 387 8.17 -5.62 -4.58
N VAL A 388 8.69 -4.81 -3.67
CA VAL A 388 9.97 -4.10 -3.78
C VAL A 388 10.83 -4.39 -2.56
N GLU A 389 12.11 -4.68 -2.77
CA GLU A 389 13.07 -4.87 -1.67
C GLU A 389 13.33 -3.57 -0.89
N THR A 390 14.02 -3.66 0.24
CA THR A 390 14.53 -2.48 0.94
C THR A 390 15.70 -1.89 0.15
N LEU A 391 15.54 -0.63 -0.28
CA LEU A 391 16.53 0.10 -1.06
C LEU A 391 17.35 1.01 -0.13
N PRO A 392 18.68 1.11 -0.30
CA PRO A 392 19.46 2.10 0.44
C PRO A 392 19.13 3.51 -0.06
N GLU A 393 19.12 4.48 0.85
CA GLU A 393 18.90 5.88 0.50
C GLU A 393 19.94 6.37 -0.52
N GLY A 394 19.49 7.10 -1.53
CA GLY A 394 20.37 7.57 -2.60
C GLY A 394 20.66 6.54 -3.69
N ALA A 395 20.16 5.29 -3.56
CA ALA A 395 20.26 4.29 -4.61
C ALA A 395 19.68 4.79 -5.95
N ILE A 396 20.28 4.36 -7.06
CA ILE A 396 19.77 4.65 -8.40
C ILE A 396 18.89 3.48 -8.82
N VAL A 397 17.66 3.79 -9.19
CA VAL A 397 16.63 2.82 -9.58
C VAL A 397 16.06 3.11 -10.95
N ARG A 398 15.59 2.06 -11.61
CA ARG A 398 14.74 2.12 -12.79
C ARG A 398 13.39 1.55 -12.42
N ILE A 399 12.34 2.36 -12.54
CA ILE A 399 10.97 1.95 -12.33
C ILE A 399 10.36 1.74 -13.70
N VAL A 400 9.95 0.50 -13.97
CA VAL A 400 9.31 0.13 -15.24
C VAL A 400 7.83 -0.11 -14.96
N PRO A 401 6.91 0.49 -15.75
CA PRO A 401 5.50 0.18 -15.61
C PRO A 401 5.27 -1.31 -15.81
N ALA A 402 4.40 -1.89 -14.99
CA ALA A 402 3.97 -3.26 -15.19
C ALA A 402 3.19 -3.28 -16.50
N VAL A 403 3.85 -3.72 -17.57
CA VAL A 403 3.21 -3.89 -18.86
C VAL A 403 2.09 -4.89 -18.63
N GLY A 404 0.85 -4.44 -18.85
CA GLY A 404 -0.29 -5.34 -19.01
C GLY A 404 -0.11 -6.11 -20.31
N ALA A 405 0.90 -6.97 -20.38
CA ALA A 405 1.24 -7.79 -21.53
C ALA A 405 0.15 -8.85 -21.66
N THR A 406 -0.98 -8.39 -22.17
CA THR A 406 -2.01 -9.15 -22.83
C THR A 406 -1.93 -8.70 -24.26
N GLY A 407 -1.22 -9.50 -25.03
CA GLY A 407 -0.85 -9.17 -26.37
C GLY A 407 -0.32 -10.42 -27.00
N GLU A 408 0.99 -10.59 -26.97
CA GLU A 408 1.62 -11.59 -27.82
C GLU A 408 1.53 -13.01 -27.23
N ALA A 409 1.89 -13.21 -25.96
CA ALA A 409 1.85 -14.55 -25.37
C ALA A 409 0.45 -15.16 -25.33
N ASP A 410 -0.59 -14.40 -24.97
CA ASP A 410 -1.98 -14.91 -25.00
C ASP A 410 -2.48 -15.10 -26.43
N ARG A 411 -2.11 -14.22 -27.37
CA ARG A 411 -2.45 -14.40 -28.79
C ARG A 411 -1.83 -15.70 -29.32
N THR A 412 -0.56 -15.96 -28.98
CA THR A 412 0.13 -17.20 -29.34
C THR A 412 -0.53 -18.41 -28.67
N ILE A 413 -0.88 -18.35 -27.38
CA ILE A 413 -1.60 -19.42 -26.69
C ILE A 413 -2.93 -19.72 -27.39
N VAL A 414 -3.72 -18.69 -27.68
CA VAL A 414 -5.02 -18.84 -28.34
C VAL A 414 -4.84 -19.36 -29.77
N ALA A 415 -3.84 -18.89 -30.52
CA ALA A 415 -3.56 -19.35 -31.87
C ALA A 415 -3.10 -20.81 -31.92
N VAL A 416 -2.17 -21.20 -31.05
CA VAL A 416 -1.70 -22.58 -30.90
C VAL A 416 -2.86 -23.49 -30.48
N ALA A 417 -3.70 -23.05 -29.54
CA ALA A 417 -4.85 -23.83 -29.10
C ALA A 417 -5.92 -23.95 -30.20
N ALA A 418 -6.21 -22.88 -30.94
CA ALA A 418 -7.15 -22.91 -32.06
C ALA A 418 -6.69 -23.86 -33.17
N ALA A 419 -5.38 -23.98 -33.41
CA ALA A 419 -4.81 -24.95 -34.34
C ALA A 419 -4.76 -26.40 -33.80
N ASN A 420 -5.15 -26.62 -32.54
CA ASN A 420 -5.04 -27.91 -31.83
C ASN A 420 -6.29 -28.17 -30.96
N ASP A 421 -7.49 -28.05 -31.55
CA ASP A 421 -8.78 -28.39 -30.94
C ASP A 421 -9.06 -27.72 -29.57
N GLY A 422 -8.63 -26.48 -29.41
CA GLY A 422 -8.77 -25.70 -28.17
C GLY A 422 -7.79 -26.12 -27.06
N ARG A 423 -6.78 -26.93 -27.37
CA ARG A 423 -5.79 -27.42 -26.41
C ARG A 423 -4.41 -26.86 -26.65
N TYR A 424 -3.74 -26.45 -25.58
CA TYR A 424 -2.37 -25.99 -25.60
C TYR A 424 -1.44 -26.98 -24.89
N ASP A 425 -0.33 -27.34 -25.53
CA ASP A 425 0.78 -28.07 -24.92
C ASP A 425 2.11 -27.77 -25.63
N ALA A 426 3.22 -28.23 -25.05
CA ALA A 426 4.56 -27.95 -25.56
C ALA A 426 4.85 -28.61 -26.92
N ALA A 427 4.18 -29.71 -27.26
CA ALA A 427 4.31 -30.37 -28.55
C ALA A 427 3.49 -29.62 -29.62
N ALA A 428 2.26 -29.21 -29.29
CA ALA A 428 1.41 -28.37 -30.12
C ALA A 428 2.09 -27.03 -30.46
N HIS A 429 2.72 -26.37 -29.48
CA HIS A 429 3.47 -25.15 -29.74
C HIS A 429 4.64 -25.39 -30.69
N ARG A 430 5.43 -26.46 -30.51
CA ARG A 430 6.54 -26.77 -31.44
C ARG A 430 6.08 -27.10 -32.86
N ARG A 431 4.90 -27.70 -33.02
CA ARG A 431 4.29 -27.95 -34.33
C ARG A 431 3.85 -26.64 -34.99
N PHE A 432 3.33 -25.70 -34.20
CA PHE A 432 2.87 -24.40 -34.66
C PHE A 432 4.03 -23.46 -35.02
N ASP A 433 5.07 -23.42 -34.19
CA ASP A 433 6.31 -22.67 -34.43
C ASP A 433 7.53 -23.55 -34.12
N SER A 434 8.16 -24.06 -35.18
CA SER A 434 9.34 -24.91 -35.08
C SER A 434 10.61 -24.15 -34.69
N ARG A 435 10.61 -22.81 -34.75
CA ARG A 435 11.73 -21.95 -34.36
C ARG A 435 11.65 -21.50 -32.89
N ALA A 436 10.53 -21.78 -32.21
CA ALA A 436 10.33 -21.42 -30.81
C ALA A 436 11.37 -22.11 -29.90
N SER A 437 12.09 -21.31 -29.10
CA SER A 437 13.03 -21.86 -28.13
C SER A 437 12.31 -22.58 -26.98
N PRO A 438 12.91 -23.59 -26.33
CA PRO A 438 12.33 -24.24 -25.16
C PRO A 438 11.97 -23.24 -24.04
N ALA A 439 12.81 -22.23 -23.83
CA ALA A 439 12.57 -21.17 -22.85
C ALA A 439 11.32 -20.32 -23.19
N PHE A 440 11.09 -20.06 -24.47
CA PHE A 440 9.89 -19.35 -24.95
C PHE A 440 8.62 -20.17 -24.66
N ILE A 441 8.62 -21.47 -24.96
CA ILE A 441 7.49 -22.36 -24.68
C ILE A 441 7.23 -22.48 -23.18
N GLU A 442 8.29 -22.64 -22.37
CA GLU A 442 8.17 -22.65 -20.91
C GLU A 442 7.57 -21.35 -20.37
N ALA A 443 7.87 -20.19 -20.96
CA ALA A 443 7.27 -18.92 -20.54
C ALA A 443 5.74 -18.92 -20.69
N HIS A 444 5.21 -19.51 -21.77
CA HIS A 444 3.77 -19.64 -21.99
C HIS A 444 3.13 -20.65 -21.03
N ILE A 445 3.81 -21.77 -20.73
CA ILE A 445 3.33 -22.72 -19.72
C ILE A 445 3.30 -22.09 -18.32
N ARG A 446 4.35 -21.34 -17.95
CA ARG A 446 4.37 -20.58 -16.68
C ARG A 446 3.24 -19.58 -16.60
N ARG A 447 2.91 -18.92 -17.73
CA ARG A 447 1.77 -18.01 -17.84
C ARG A 447 0.43 -18.73 -17.60
N LEU A 448 0.21 -19.89 -18.23
CA LEU A 448 -0.99 -20.71 -18.03
C LEU A 448 -1.11 -21.24 -16.59
N GLU A 449 0.00 -21.65 -15.98
CA GLU A 449 0.01 -22.09 -14.58
C GLU A 449 -0.24 -20.93 -13.60
N ALA A 450 0.23 -19.73 -13.91
CA ALA A 450 -0.10 -18.53 -13.13
C ALA A 450 -1.60 -18.22 -13.18
N MET A 451 -2.22 -18.32 -14.36
CA MET A 451 -3.67 -18.14 -14.54
C MET A 451 -4.48 -19.23 -13.82
N ARG A 452 -4.04 -20.48 -13.84
CA ARG A 452 -4.69 -21.61 -13.15
C ARG A 452 -4.81 -21.40 -11.64
N ARG A 453 -3.78 -20.83 -11.01
CA ARG A 453 -3.81 -20.53 -9.56
C ARG A 453 -4.93 -19.58 -9.15
N GLN A 454 -5.49 -18.83 -10.11
CA GLN A 454 -6.65 -17.97 -9.90
C GLN A 454 -7.95 -18.55 -10.50
N GLY A 455 -7.95 -19.81 -10.93
CA GLY A 455 -9.10 -20.47 -11.55
C GLY A 455 -9.40 -19.94 -12.96
N LEU A 456 -8.40 -19.39 -13.67
CA LEU A 456 -8.58 -18.79 -14.99
C LEU A 456 -8.31 -19.74 -16.16
N THR A 457 -7.67 -20.87 -15.90
CA THR A 457 -7.35 -21.92 -16.90
C THR A 457 -7.34 -23.28 -16.22
N ASP A 458 -7.69 -24.31 -16.98
CA ASP A 458 -7.73 -25.69 -16.50
C ASP A 458 -6.62 -26.52 -17.15
N ARG A 459 -6.00 -27.38 -16.34
CA ARG A 459 -4.99 -28.33 -16.79
C ARG A 459 -5.57 -29.74 -16.74
N THR A 460 -5.51 -30.44 -17.86
CA THR A 460 -5.98 -31.82 -17.99
C THR A 460 -4.97 -32.80 -17.40
N ALA A 461 -5.40 -34.05 -17.18
CA ALA A 461 -4.59 -35.09 -16.54
C ALA A 461 -3.34 -35.48 -17.36
N ASP A 462 -3.39 -35.32 -18.69
CA ASP A 462 -2.27 -35.56 -19.62
C ASP A 462 -1.25 -34.40 -19.65
N GLY A 463 -1.50 -33.33 -18.89
CA GLY A 463 -0.63 -32.17 -18.79
C GLY A 463 -0.86 -31.08 -19.84
N SER A 464 -1.82 -31.27 -20.76
CA SER A 464 -2.27 -30.24 -21.69
C SER A 464 -3.22 -29.23 -21.01
N TRP A 465 -3.51 -28.13 -21.71
CA TRP A 465 -4.27 -27.00 -21.20
C TRP A 465 -5.50 -26.74 -22.06
N THR A 466 -6.67 -26.67 -21.46
CA THR A 466 -7.90 -26.29 -22.18
C THR A 466 -8.02 -24.77 -22.19
N ILE A 467 -8.06 -24.18 -23.39
CA ILE A 467 -8.15 -22.74 -23.57
C ILE A 467 -9.59 -22.36 -23.95
N ALA A 468 -10.26 -21.64 -23.06
CA ALA A 468 -11.63 -21.18 -23.27
C ALA A 468 -11.72 -20.08 -24.35
N ALA A 469 -12.88 -19.93 -24.98
CA ALA A 469 -13.11 -18.90 -26.00
C ALA A 469 -12.95 -17.46 -25.46
N ASP A 470 -13.23 -17.25 -24.17
CA ASP A 470 -13.06 -15.99 -23.46
C ASP A 470 -11.66 -15.80 -22.84
N HIS A 471 -10.70 -16.69 -23.16
CA HIS A 471 -9.35 -16.67 -22.58
C HIS A 471 -8.67 -15.30 -22.71
N ALA A 472 -8.82 -14.62 -23.85
CA ALA A 472 -8.25 -13.30 -24.05
C ALA A 472 -8.84 -12.24 -23.10
N GLU A 473 -10.14 -12.30 -22.81
CA GLU A 473 -10.81 -11.40 -21.87
C GLU A 473 -10.39 -11.73 -20.42
N ARG A 474 -10.35 -13.02 -20.06
CA ARG A 474 -9.87 -13.48 -18.74
C ARG A 474 -8.41 -13.12 -18.51
N ALA A 475 -7.56 -13.24 -19.53
CA ALA A 475 -6.16 -12.83 -19.48
C ALA A 475 -6.02 -11.31 -19.29
N ARG A 476 -6.82 -10.50 -20.01
CA ARG A 476 -6.90 -9.04 -19.81
C ARG A 476 -7.32 -8.68 -18.40
N ALA A 477 -8.42 -9.23 -17.91
CA ALA A 477 -8.89 -9.00 -16.55
C ALA A 477 -7.83 -9.38 -15.49
N HIS A 478 -7.14 -10.49 -15.70
CA HIS A 478 -6.04 -10.94 -14.83
C HIS A 478 -4.83 -10.01 -14.87
N ALA A 479 -4.43 -9.55 -16.06
CA ALA A 479 -3.34 -8.61 -16.22
C ALA A 479 -3.67 -7.27 -15.56
N THR A 480 -4.89 -6.75 -15.74
CA THR A 480 -5.37 -5.53 -15.06
C THR A 480 -5.39 -5.71 -13.54
N ALA A 481 -5.86 -6.85 -13.04
CA ALA A 481 -5.86 -7.13 -11.60
C ALA A 481 -4.43 -7.22 -11.05
N SER A 482 -3.53 -7.89 -11.77
CA SER A 482 -2.12 -8.03 -11.39
C SER A 482 -1.39 -6.68 -11.42
N ALA A 483 -1.64 -5.85 -12.42
CA ALA A 483 -1.11 -4.49 -12.52
C ALA A 483 -1.65 -3.59 -11.38
N ARG A 484 -2.88 -3.80 -10.90
CA ARG A 484 -3.36 -3.09 -9.70
C ARG A 484 -2.63 -3.51 -8.43
N GLU A 485 -2.25 -4.79 -8.33
CA GLU A 485 -1.50 -5.32 -7.17
C GLU A 485 -0.01 -4.96 -7.21
N ARG A 486 0.59 -4.91 -8.41
CA ARG A 486 2.00 -4.60 -8.66
C ARG A 486 2.07 -3.73 -9.93
N PRO A 487 1.81 -2.42 -9.82
CA PRO A 487 1.72 -1.49 -10.97
C PRO A 487 3.06 -1.21 -11.64
N VAL A 488 4.17 -1.48 -10.96
CA VAL A 488 5.52 -1.26 -11.48
C VAL A 488 6.46 -2.37 -11.03
N THR A 489 7.53 -2.55 -11.79
CA THR A 489 8.74 -3.29 -11.38
C THR A 489 9.84 -2.29 -11.05
N VAL A 490 10.52 -2.49 -9.93
CA VAL A 490 11.62 -1.62 -9.50
C VAL A 490 12.93 -2.39 -9.63
N GLU A 491 13.78 -1.91 -10.51
CA GLU A 491 15.11 -2.44 -10.77
C GLU A 491 16.15 -1.55 -10.08
N LEU A 492 17.05 -2.15 -9.31
CA LEU A 492 18.19 -1.43 -8.76
C LEU A 492 19.30 -1.33 -9.82
N LEU A 493 19.66 -0.11 -10.20
CA LEU A 493 20.76 0.17 -11.12
C LEU A 493 22.10 0.36 -10.40
N SER A 494 22.08 1.00 -9.23
CA SER A 494 23.23 1.17 -8.34
C SER A 494 22.78 1.27 -6.88
N PRO A 495 23.33 0.47 -5.94
CA PRO A 495 23.09 0.67 -4.51
C PRO A 495 23.87 1.87 -3.94
N VAL A 496 24.83 2.40 -4.71
CA VAL A 496 25.70 3.50 -4.31
C VAL A 496 25.19 4.82 -4.94
N PRO A 497 25.12 5.93 -4.18
CA PRO A 497 24.73 7.24 -4.69
C PRO A 497 25.60 7.75 -5.83
N VAL A 498 25.02 8.53 -6.74
CA VAL A 498 25.66 8.95 -8.00
C VAL A 498 26.96 9.72 -7.79
N GLU A 499 27.03 10.51 -6.73
CA GLU A 499 28.16 11.39 -6.40
C GLU A 499 29.42 10.57 -6.09
N ARG A 500 29.25 9.32 -5.64
CA ARG A 500 30.33 8.39 -5.37
C ARG A 500 30.74 7.57 -6.58
N LEU A 501 29.93 7.53 -7.64
CA LEU A 501 30.21 6.70 -8.83
C LEU A 501 31.28 7.32 -9.72
N ALA A 502 31.37 8.66 -9.77
CA ALA A 502 32.28 9.36 -10.68
C ALA A 502 33.75 8.94 -10.55
N ARG A 503 34.21 8.70 -9.32
CA ARG A 503 35.61 8.30 -9.03
C ARG A 503 35.75 6.87 -8.53
N ALA A 504 34.71 6.05 -8.67
CA ALA A 504 34.76 4.69 -8.17
C ALA A 504 35.71 3.83 -9.01
N GLU A 505 36.66 3.14 -8.36
CA GLU A 505 37.49 2.10 -8.98
C GLU A 505 36.69 0.80 -9.25
N ALA A 506 35.59 0.92 -9.98
CA ALA A 506 34.64 -0.13 -10.28
C ALA A 506 33.96 0.14 -11.63
N ARG A 507 33.40 -0.90 -12.26
CA ARG A 507 32.54 -0.76 -13.45
C ARG A 507 31.14 -0.33 -13.04
N THR A 508 30.89 0.97 -12.99
CA THR A 508 29.68 1.58 -12.42
C THR A 508 28.48 1.57 -13.37
N TRP A 509 27.34 2.03 -12.86
CA TRP A 509 26.15 2.32 -13.69
C TRP A 509 26.43 3.35 -14.79
N LEU A 510 27.24 4.38 -14.52
CA LEU A 510 27.60 5.41 -15.51
C LEU A 510 28.30 4.79 -16.72
N ASP A 511 29.19 3.82 -16.48
CA ASP A 511 29.94 3.14 -17.54
C ASP A 511 29.01 2.26 -18.41
N ARG A 512 28.00 1.64 -17.79
CA ARG A 512 27.00 0.82 -18.50
C ARG A 512 26.12 1.66 -19.41
N GLU A 513 25.63 2.81 -18.93
CA GLU A 513 24.77 3.70 -19.73
C GLU A 513 25.55 4.33 -20.89
N ALA A 514 26.83 4.67 -20.68
CA ALA A 514 27.71 5.15 -21.75
C ALA A 514 27.94 4.05 -22.82
N ALA A 515 28.18 2.81 -22.40
CA ALA A 515 28.40 1.68 -23.30
C ALA A 515 27.14 1.29 -24.09
N SER A 516 25.93 1.54 -23.57
CA SER A 516 24.67 1.31 -24.28
C SER A 516 24.26 2.45 -25.23
N GLY A 517 25.13 3.44 -25.48
CA GLY A 517 24.88 4.52 -26.42
C GLY A 517 24.26 5.80 -25.84
N GLY A 518 24.21 5.95 -24.50
CA GLY A 518 23.94 7.24 -23.86
C GLY A 518 22.54 7.85 -24.11
N THR A 519 21.49 7.04 -24.21
CA THR A 519 20.15 7.49 -24.66
C THR A 519 19.27 8.07 -23.56
N LEU A 520 19.75 8.25 -22.33
CA LEU A 520 18.93 8.77 -21.24
C LEU A 520 18.66 10.27 -21.45
N PRO A 521 17.39 10.73 -21.48
CA PRO A 521 17.05 12.14 -21.63
C PRO A 521 17.27 12.88 -20.30
N VAL A 522 18.54 13.04 -19.90
CA VAL A 522 18.89 13.66 -18.63
C VAL A 522 18.67 15.17 -18.72
N ARG A 523 17.83 15.76 -17.86
CA ARG A 523 17.61 17.21 -17.82
C ARG A 523 18.69 17.90 -16.98
N ASP A 524 19.13 19.10 -17.35
CA ASP A 524 20.04 19.89 -16.51
C ASP A 524 19.31 20.60 -15.35
N LYS A 525 18.63 19.80 -14.51
CA LYS A 525 17.86 20.25 -13.36
C LYS A 525 17.79 19.14 -12.32
N GLY A 526 17.80 19.50 -11.03
CA GLY A 526 17.67 18.53 -9.93
C GLY A 526 18.67 17.38 -10.06
N PHE A 527 18.20 16.15 -9.85
CA PHE A 527 19.04 14.95 -9.97
C PHE A 527 19.63 14.75 -11.38
N GLY A 528 18.94 15.19 -12.43
CA GLY A 528 19.50 15.12 -13.79
C GLY A 528 20.79 15.91 -13.96
N ARG A 529 20.89 17.11 -13.34
CA ARG A 529 22.16 17.88 -13.32
C ARG A 529 23.26 17.11 -12.60
N GLU A 530 22.95 16.52 -11.45
CA GLU A 530 23.91 15.74 -10.66
C GLU A 530 24.45 14.54 -11.46
N VAL A 531 23.58 13.84 -12.20
CA VAL A 531 23.98 12.75 -13.11
C VAL A 531 24.88 13.27 -14.22
N ARG A 532 24.54 14.39 -14.88
CA ARG A 532 25.39 14.99 -15.93
C ARG A 532 26.78 15.36 -15.40
N THR A 533 26.84 15.98 -14.23
CA THR A 533 28.11 16.31 -13.56
C THR A 533 28.90 15.04 -13.25
N ALA A 534 28.25 13.99 -12.73
CA ALA A 534 28.91 12.72 -12.43
C ALA A 534 29.43 12.01 -13.69
N ILE A 535 28.70 12.08 -14.81
CA ILE A 535 29.15 11.56 -16.11
C ILE A 535 30.41 12.30 -16.58
N ALA A 536 30.40 13.64 -16.57
CA ALA A 536 31.55 14.44 -16.98
C ALA A 536 32.78 14.16 -16.11
N LEU A 537 32.61 14.12 -14.78
CA LEU A 537 33.68 13.77 -13.85
C LEU A 537 34.19 12.33 -14.06
N ARG A 538 33.29 11.39 -14.36
CA ARG A 538 33.64 10.00 -14.65
C ARG A 538 34.48 9.88 -15.91
N GLN A 539 34.08 10.58 -16.97
CA GLN A 539 34.79 10.60 -18.24
C GLN A 539 36.22 11.12 -18.06
N GLN A 540 36.38 12.24 -17.35
CA GLN A 540 37.71 12.78 -17.05
C GLN A 540 38.54 11.79 -16.23
N TRP A 541 37.97 11.21 -15.16
CA TRP A 541 38.68 10.24 -14.33
C TRP A 541 39.14 9.00 -15.12
N LEU A 542 38.33 8.52 -16.07
CA LEU A 542 38.71 7.38 -16.93
C LEU A 542 39.86 7.71 -17.88
N ILE A 543 39.96 8.96 -18.35
CA ILE A 543 41.07 9.43 -19.17
C ILE A 543 42.34 9.55 -18.31
N ASP A 544 42.23 10.17 -17.15
CA ASP A 544 43.35 10.36 -16.21
C ASP A 544 43.94 9.01 -15.75
N GLU A 545 43.10 7.99 -15.57
CA GLU A 545 43.49 6.62 -15.22
C GLU A 545 43.95 5.79 -16.43
N GLU A 546 44.06 6.39 -17.62
CA GLU A 546 44.48 5.72 -18.85
C GLU A 546 43.58 4.53 -19.26
N LEU A 547 42.30 4.59 -18.87
CA LEU A 547 41.29 3.56 -19.17
C LEU A 547 40.41 3.93 -20.37
N ALA A 548 40.40 5.19 -20.77
CA ALA A 548 39.68 5.70 -21.93
C ALA A 548 40.47 6.82 -22.61
N ASP A 549 40.16 7.08 -23.88
CA ASP A 549 40.70 8.18 -24.65
C ASP A 549 39.58 9.16 -25.02
N ALA A 550 39.89 10.44 -25.15
CA ALA A 550 38.92 11.46 -25.55
C ALA A 550 38.40 11.19 -26.98
N ALA A 551 37.08 11.26 -27.18
CA ALA A 551 36.43 10.99 -28.47
C ALA A 551 35.25 11.94 -28.71
N GLY A 552 35.50 13.06 -29.40
CA GLY A 552 34.46 14.07 -29.68
C GLY A 552 33.85 14.63 -28.39
N GLU A 553 32.52 14.57 -28.27
CA GLU A 553 31.78 14.97 -27.06
C GLU A 553 31.76 13.89 -25.95
N GLY A 554 32.48 12.77 -26.13
CA GLY A 554 32.53 11.67 -25.17
C GLY A 554 33.90 11.02 -25.05
N ILE A 555 33.89 9.73 -24.71
CA ILE A 555 35.11 8.92 -24.52
C ILE A 555 35.02 7.63 -25.33
N SER A 556 36.17 7.09 -25.72
CA SER A 556 36.32 5.74 -26.23
C SER A 556 37.03 4.88 -25.19
N TYR A 557 36.40 3.78 -24.77
CA TYR A 557 37.03 2.86 -23.81
C TYR A 557 38.20 2.12 -24.45
N ARG A 558 39.33 2.06 -23.74
CA ARG A 558 40.43 1.17 -24.14
C ARG A 558 40.02 -0.29 -23.99
N ARG A 559 40.63 -1.16 -24.80
CA ARG A 559 40.34 -2.60 -24.80
C ARG A 559 40.53 -3.19 -23.40
N GLY A 560 39.48 -3.81 -22.86
CA GLY A 560 39.51 -4.46 -21.53
C GLY A 560 39.35 -3.53 -20.32
N ALA A 561 39.24 -2.21 -20.51
CA ALA A 561 39.15 -1.24 -19.40
C ALA A 561 38.04 -1.57 -18.39
N LEU A 562 36.85 -1.93 -18.87
CA LEU A 562 35.71 -2.29 -18.01
C LEU A 562 35.97 -3.58 -17.20
N ALA A 563 36.69 -4.55 -17.78
CA ALA A 563 37.06 -5.79 -17.09
C ALA A 563 38.12 -5.51 -16.01
N VAL A 564 39.08 -4.61 -16.28
CA VAL A 564 40.05 -4.14 -15.30
C VAL A 564 39.36 -3.49 -14.10
N LEU A 565 38.41 -2.58 -14.34
CA LEU A 565 37.64 -1.92 -13.28
C LEU A 565 36.83 -2.90 -12.45
N GLN A 566 36.18 -3.89 -13.08
CA GLN A 566 35.44 -4.93 -12.37
C GLN A 566 36.37 -5.76 -11.48
N ARG A 567 37.57 -6.12 -11.97
CA ARG A 567 38.57 -6.85 -11.20
C ARG A 567 39.16 -6.03 -10.04
N ARG A 568 39.41 -4.72 -10.24
CA ARG A 568 39.87 -3.80 -9.18
C ARG A 568 38.88 -3.78 -8.00
N GLU A 569 37.58 -3.65 -8.29
CA GLU A 569 36.53 -3.69 -7.26
C GLU A 569 36.51 -5.04 -6.53
N LEU A 570 36.51 -6.15 -7.27
CA LEU A 570 36.45 -7.50 -6.72
C LEU A 570 37.60 -7.75 -5.74
N LEU A 571 38.83 -7.42 -6.13
CA LEU A 571 40.02 -7.61 -5.29
C LEU A 571 40.00 -6.69 -4.06
N ARG A 572 39.47 -5.46 -4.17
CA ARG A 572 39.32 -4.56 -3.03
C ARG A 572 38.30 -5.09 -2.02
N LEU A 573 37.15 -5.57 -2.48
CA LEU A 573 36.14 -6.20 -1.63
C LEU A 573 36.69 -7.47 -0.98
N ALA A 574 37.39 -8.31 -1.76
CA ALA A 574 38.03 -9.52 -1.27
C ALA A 574 39.02 -9.22 -0.14
N ARG A 575 39.91 -8.22 -0.29
CA ARG A 575 40.85 -7.83 0.77
C ARG A 575 40.13 -7.43 2.06
N SER A 576 39.09 -6.61 1.94
CA SER A 576 38.28 -6.18 3.10
C SER A 576 37.60 -7.36 3.80
N LEU A 577 37.00 -8.28 3.03
CA LEU A 577 36.29 -9.44 3.57
C LEU A 577 37.24 -10.49 4.14
N SER A 578 38.43 -10.69 3.55
CA SER A 578 39.44 -11.58 4.11
C SER A 578 39.88 -11.11 5.50
N ALA A 579 40.05 -9.80 5.69
CA ALA A 579 40.38 -9.22 7.00
C ALA A 579 39.21 -9.36 8.01
N GLU A 580 37.96 -9.22 7.57
CA GLU A 580 36.78 -9.37 8.43
C GLU A 580 36.52 -10.84 8.83
N LEU A 581 36.64 -11.77 7.88
CA LEU A 581 36.21 -13.16 8.04
C LEU A 581 37.34 -14.10 8.48
N GLY A 582 38.60 -13.68 8.34
CA GLY A 582 39.77 -14.55 8.56
C GLY A 582 39.87 -15.69 7.55
N LYS A 583 39.34 -15.52 6.35
CA LYS A 583 39.26 -16.55 5.29
C LYS A 583 39.97 -16.08 4.03
N ALA A 584 40.49 -17.02 3.25
CA ALA A 584 41.12 -16.70 1.97
C ALA A 584 40.08 -16.46 0.87
N PHE A 585 40.28 -15.44 0.03
CA PHE A 585 39.47 -15.23 -1.16
C PHE A 585 39.93 -16.14 -2.31
N VAL A 586 38.98 -16.76 -3.01
CA VAL A 586 39.22 -17.50 -4.25
C VAL A 586 38.40 -16.87 -5.36
N GLU A 587 39.09 -16.35 -6.37
CA GLU A 587 38.50 -15.83 -7.61
C GLU A 587 37.99 -17.00 -8.46
N THR A 588 36.85 -16.82 -9.14
CA THR A 588 36.24 -17.87 -9.97
C THR A 588 36.33 -17.55 -11.44
N SER A 589 36.66 -18.57 -12.23
CA SER A 589 36.69 -18.51 -13.69
C SER A 589 35.38 -18.99 -14.31
N GLU A 590 35.15 -18.63 -15.58
CA GLU A 590 34.01 -19.15 -16.32
C GLU A 590 34.05 -20.68 -16.42
N GLY A 591 32.89 -21.32 -16.28
CA GLY A 591 32.76 -22.79 -16.27
C GLY A 591 33.04 -23.44 -14.92
N GLU A 592 33.60 -22.71 -13.95
CA GLU A 592 33.87 -23.27 -12.62
C GLU A 592 32.59 -23.43 -11.79
N ARG A 593 32.61 -24.47 -10.95
CA ARG A 593 31.52 -24.77 -10.02
C ARG A 593 31.78 -24.10 -8.67
N VAL A 594 30.82 -23.29 -8.24
CA VAL A 594 30.83 -22.61 -6.94
C VAL A 594 29.86 -23.33 -6.02
N GLU A 595 30.34 -23.74 -4.85
CA GLU A 595 29.53 -24.36 -3.81
C GLU A 595 29.89 -23.81 -2.44
N GLY A 596 28.91 -23.69 -1.56
CA GLY A 596 29.14 -23.28 -0.17
C GLY A 596 27.90 -22.66 0.45
N ARG A 597 28.07 -22.11 1.64
CA ARG A 597 26.99 -21.43 2.35
C ARG A 597 26.87 -20.00 1.83
N LEU A 598 25.69 -19.62 1.33
CA LEU A 598 25.41 -18.24 0.98
C LEU A 598 25.29 -17.42 2.26
N ALA A 599 26.31 -16.64 2.58
CA ALA A 599 26.39 -15.95 3.86
C ALA A 599 25.56 -14.67 3.90
N ARG A 600 25.83 -13.76 2.96
CA ARG A 600 25.13 -12.49 2.81
C ARG A 600 25.32 -11.90 1.41
N ARG A 601 24.53 -10.87 1.13
CA ARG A 601 24.68 -9.99 -0.03
C ARG A 601 25.68 -8.87 0.30
N ILE A 602 26.50 -8.50 -0.68
CA ILE A 602 27.43 -7.36 -0.62
C ILE A 602 27.00 -6.36 -1.69
N ASP A 603 26.66 -5.15 -1.27
CA ASP A 603 26.31 -4.04 -2.15
C ASP A 603 27.59 -3.22 -2.47
N ALA A 604 27.93 -3.06 -3.76
CA ALA A 604 29.13 -2.34 -4.20
C ALA A 604 28.81 -1.39 -5.38
N ALA A 605 29.79 -0.56 -5.77
CA ALA A 605 29.59 0.47 -6.79
C ALA A 605 29.38 -0.12 -8.20
N GLY A 606 30.07 -1.23 -8.49
CA GLY A 606 29.93 -1.93 -9.77
C GLY A 606 28.72 -2.84 -9.84
N GLY A 607 28.18 -3.26 -8.69
CA GLY A 607 27.00 -4.10 -8.60
C GLY A 607 26.91 -4.85 -7.28
N ARG A 608 26.09 -5.90 -7.28
CA ARG A 608 25.87 -6.74 -6.10
C ARG A 608 26.59 -8.06 -6.22
N TYR A 609 27.18 -8.51 -5.11
CA TYR A 609 27.85 -9.79 -5.02
C TYR A 609 27.22 -10.68 -3.94
N ALA A 610 27.11 -11.97 -4.20
CA ALA A 610 26.85 -13.01 -3.22
C ALA A 610 28.16 -13.45 -2.60
N LEU A 611 28.24 -13.41 -1.27
CA LEU A 611 29.34 -14.00 -0.50
C LEU A 611 29.03 -15.47 -0.25
N VAL A 612 29.78 -16.36 -0.89
CA VAL A 612 29.66 -17.81 -0.70
C VAL A 612 30.85 -18.29 0.13
N GLU A 613 30.58 -18.80 1.33
CA GLU A 613 31.60 -19.23 2.27
C GLU A 613 31.77 -20.75 2.29
N LYS A 614 33.02 -21.18 2.39
CA LYS A 614 33.45 -22.52 2.80
C LYS A 614 34.17 -22.45 4.15
N ALA A 615 34.71 -23.58 4.61
CA ALA A 615 35.39 -23.67 5.91
C ALA A 615 36.58 -22.71 6.04
N LYS A 616 37.45 -22.61 5.03
CA LYS A 616 38.71 -21.81 5.06
C LYS A 616 38.80 -20.72 4.00
N GLN A 617 37.82 -20.66 3.10
CA GLN A 617 37.83 -19.76 1.96
C GLN A 617 36.45 -19.19 1.68
N PHE A 618 36.38 -18.12 0.90
CA PHE A 618 35.15 -17.59 0.36
C PHE A 618 35.33 -17.14 -1.09
N THR A 619 34.20 -16.97 -1.77
CA THR A 619 34.13 -16.50 -3.15
C THR A 619 33.05 -15.44 -3.26
N LEU A 620 33.26 -14.48 -4.16
CA LEU A 620 32.31 -13.44 -4.52
C LEU A 620 31.82 -13.67 -5.93
N VAL A 621 30.50 -13.70 -6.10
CA VAL A 621 29.86 -13.97 -7.40
C VAL A 621 28.72 -12.99 -7.65
N PRO A 622 28.35 -12.68 -8.90
CA PRO A 622 27.25 -11.75 -9.17
C PRO A 622 25.94 -12.19 -8.50
N TRP A 623 25.29 -11.27 -7.79
CA TRP A 623 24.02 -11.53 -7.11
C TRP A 623 22.88 -11.72 -8.13
N LYS A 624 21.97 -12.67 -7.85
CA LYS A 624 20.70 -12.81 -8.58
C LYS A 624 19.53 -12.78 -7.59
N PRO A 625 18.39 -12.14 -7.90
CA PRO A 625 17.24 -12.05 -6.98
C PRO A 625 16.71 -13.40 -6.49
N VAL A 626 16.92 -14.48 -7.26
CA VAL A 626 16.57 -15.84 -6.81
C VAL A 626 17.26 -16.21 -5.47
N LEU A 627 18.43 -15.63 -5.18
CA LEU A 627 19.22 -15.90 -3.99
C LEU A 627 18.66 -15.29 -2.69
N ASP A 628 17.76 -14.32 -2.77
CA ASP A 628 17.22 -13.63 -1.58
C ASP A 628 16.62 -14.62 -0.56
N ARG A 629 16.02 -15.72 -1.02
CA ARG A 629 15.39 -16.76 -0.17
C ARG A 629 16.36 -17.82 0.35
N HIS A 630 17.63 -17.72 -0.02
CA HIS A 630 18.66 -18.73 0.25
C HIS A 630 19.83 -18.21 1.07
N VAL A 631 19.80 -16.94 1.49
CA VAL A 631 20.74 -16.41 2.48
C VAL A 631 20.69 -17.30 3.73
N GLY A 632 21.87 -17.70 4.21
CA GLY A 632 22.10 -18.62 5.30
C GLY A 632 22.09 -20.11 4.92
N LYS A 633 21.76 -20.49 3.67
CA LYS A 633 21.65 -21.87 3.19
C LYS A 633 22.81 -22.26 2.27
N ASP A 634 22.99 -23.56 2.07
CA ASP A 634 23.94 -24.09 1.08
C ASP A 634 23.40 -23.88 -0.34
N VAL A 635 24.28 -23.38 -1.20
CA VAL A 635 24.02 -23.10 -2.61
C VAL A 635 25.12 -23.71 -3.47
N GLY A 636 24.77 -24.13 -4.68
CA GLY A 636 25.70 -24.57 -5.71
C GLY A 636 25.36 -23.95 -7.05
N GLY A 637 26.34 -23.73 -7.91
CA GLY A 637 26.09 -23.23 -9.26
C GLY A 637 27.32 -23.26 -10.14
N VAL A 638 27.12 -23.08 -11.45
CA VAL A 638 28.20 -22.98 -12.44
C VAL A 638 28.28 -21.56 -12.97
N VAL A 639 29.48 -20.99 -13.00
CA VAL A 639 29.75 -19.66 -13.55
C VAL A 639 29.62 -19.69 -15.07
N ARG A 640 28.89 -18.74 -15.65
CA ARG A 640 28.80 -18.49 -17.09
C ARG A 640 29.09 -17.02 -17.39
N GLU A 641 29.33 -16.69 -18.66
CA GLU A 641 29.56 -15.34 -19.16
C GLU A 641 28.52 -14.31 -18.68
N SER A 642 27.25 -14.71 -18.60
CA SER A 642 26.11 -13.89 -18.13
C SER A 642 25.79 -14.02 -16.63
N GLY A 643 26.69 -14.61 -15.85
CA GLY A 643 26.56 -14.86 -14.41
C GLY A 643 26.33 -16.33 -14.04
N ILE A 644 25.88 -16.62 -12.83
CA ILE A 644 25.78 -18.00 -12.33
C ILE A 644 24.43 -18.65 -12.65
N SER A 645 24.47 -19.91 -13.09
CA SER A 645 23.31 -20.81 -13.10
C SER A 645 23.27 -21.58 -11.78
N TRP A 646 22.26 -21.30 -10.95
CA TRP A 646 22.18 -21.80 -9.59
C TRP A 646 21.37 -23.11 -9.52
N THR A 647 21.92 -24.11 -8.85
CA THR A 647 21.23 -25.31 -8.35
C THR A 647 21.07 -25.21 -6.84
N ILE A 648 19.83 -25.13 -6.39
CA ILE A 648 19.50 -24.78 -5.01
C ILE A 648 18.97 -26.03 -4.28
N GLY A 649 19.65 -26.43 -3.20
CA GLY A 649 19.32 -27.61 -2.38
C GLY A 649 20.26 -28.80 -2.62
N ARG A 650 20.30 -29.75 -1.67
CA ARG A 650 20.98 -31.04 -1.84
C ARG A 650 20.35 -31.74 -3.04
N GLY A 651 21.05 -31.74 -4.17
CA GLY A 651 20.70 -32.61 -5.28
C GLY A 651 20.65 -34.03 -4.76
N ARG A 652 19.46 -34.65 -4.78
CA ARG A 652 19.39 -36.10 -4.83
C ARG A 652 20.07 -36.46 -6.14
N GLY A 653 21.29 -36.97 -6.06
CA GLY A 653 21.92 -37.65 -7.18
C GLY A 653 20.99 -38.79 -7.58
N GLY A 654 20.32 -38.64 -8.71
CA GLY A 654 19.82 -39.80 -9.45
C GLY A 654 21.02 -40.59 -9.97
N PRO A 655 20.93 -41.91 -10.07
CA PRO A 655 22.07 -42.76 -10.37
C PRO A 655 22.67 -42.42 -11.72
N THR A 656 23.99 -42.25 -11.76
CA THR A 656 24.78 -42.33 -12.99
C THR A 656 24.80 -43.79 -13.42
N ILE A 657 24.25 -44.08 -14.60
CA ILE A 657 24.49 -45.34 -15.28
C ILE A 657 25.83 -45.18 -15.99
N SER A 658 26.79 -46.02 -15.59
CA SER A 658 28.08 -46.21 -16.27
C SER A 658 27.92 -46.85 -17.63
#